data_AF-A0A812W6T3-F1
#
_entry.id   AF-A0A812W6T3-F1
#
_cell.length_a   1.000
_cell.length_b   1.000
_cell.length_c   1.000
_cell.angle_alpha   90.00
_cell.angle_beta   90.00
_cell.angle_gamma   90.00
#
_symmetry.space_group_name_H-M   'P 1'
#
loop_
_entity.id
_entity.type
_entity.pdbx_description
1 polymer ?
#
loop_
_entity_poly.entity_id
_entity_poly.type
_entity_poly.pdbx_seq_one_letter_code
_entity_poly.pdbx_strand_id
1 'polypeptide(L)'
;MPSRPGIEADDRLYIGSTPLGFSVADVIDLLAAPVCLLSWEATCAAVPAIQRRWKHDVLAKCSPCVHGTQDIWCYTDGSFTPPQAGSPSKLGWACVFVQPSTGRVRCAWGAVPQYLEPNMHDGSAHIAECFALTAGSLICSAALHGAAVHFLSDCQAALQAFDGSSQVHLGGIAEATGHAHHLRSHTGHTDSCAYVPGHSGHIGNEIADILAKQGARHDRESAGLDVSAAELRAWLGKGAGLLHWVGVVYRACGGDVRMPPINCADLGADSHHAGLSHADVIRPFVPVDSLPQGRSDEHVEVQTPQQFAISLRCAAFNTLSLAGSDIASAGADIRHGGRHYTPGRAALLAEQLHQQGVHVAFLQEARCSEGSGRAGDFLRFASGAVRGQWGTEVWIKSGYVFGKPLTGSSREGCLTASSATSLHADPRRLFIRVTTSITNLLLVSLHGPHRATESREVRQWWSETAALLRHFIKSDLLIVAGDFNAALGSETSEAIGSHAAEPEDDAGECVRQLAQDFDLWAPCSFADCHTGATHTYHQKKSGKLCRPDFILIPRAWAQGQVRSWTDPSIHAAHVNQDHVATVVDTWITLQARSGSSCARRRRIRVADVVAPENADQIRHILLNTPTVPWDVSAHAHAAIITDHLQRGLEKIAARSPRRPRQSYMQASTWELQRLVSNIRRAVHHRQHLLEWHSAAAAFCVWKDSHTDFVQLYLDNKWVKQVRFLLFVGIHHLGLAGRALREACRTDRDAYINSLALQFDQGSSREMFAAFHRLLGHKRKKPFQLEPLPGLKRDDGTVCTDALELRERWRVHFGALEAGQTSSLLGIAGEALDVKAAQVPAWPHPEHADLIPTAAMLQRTLAATKVNKAPGFDSLPPELCKHFASDLADVLHPLMLKHVWRGCEPVGWKGGRAGCSVVFGAHLARSLARIAHLRKKTCFVVFADIASAFYSAITQLIASNGAGMTDQLFQRITQQLHLSLDDVEDIKSHLAGESALTKVGAADWIEAVAANMSAGNWFILKDDDVPIRTFRGTRPGSAFADVLFAFLVPRVLAFRDSLKDDGMQRSAAPELPWDGCFTLQGCSETDCRQRIAVKEVVWADDLAIPRWCVGGPSTVCDCH
;
A
#
# COMPACT_ATOMS: atom_id res chain seq x y z
N MET A 1 42.32 -19.68 -3.66
CA MET A 1 42.31 -18.63 -2.63
C MET A 1 43.55 -17.76 -2.80
N PRO A 2 43.44 -16.43 -2.92
CA PRO A 2 44.63 -15.57 -2.84
C PRO A 2 45.25 -15.70 -1.44
N SER A 3 46.59 -15.80 -1.36
CA SER A 3 47.31 -15.93 -0.10
C SER A 3 47.16 -14.66 0.73
N ARG A 4 46.40 -14.74 1.84
CA ARG A 4 46.28 -13.64 2.79
C ARG A 4 47.38 -13.78 3.86
N PRO A 5 48.16 -12.72 4.16
CA PRO A 5 49.14 -12.78 5.24
C PRO A 5 48.45 -13.08 6.59
N GLY A 6 48.91 -14.11 7.31
CA GLY A 6 48.46 -14.42 8.67
C GLY A 6 47.31 -15.44 8.80
N ILE A 7 46.95 -16.17 7.74
CA ILE A 7 46.04 -17.33 7.82
C ILE A 7 46.75 -18.54 7.19
N GLU A 8 46.99 -19.58 7.98
CA GLU A 8 47.63 -20.83 7.54
C GLU A 8 46.61 -21.83 6.96
N ALA A 9 47.08 -22.86 6.25
CA ALA A 9 46.21 -23.83 5.58
C ALA A 9 45.33 -24.62 6.58
N ASP A 10 45.87 -24.97 7.75
CA ASP A 10 45.16 -25.77 8.76
C ASP A 10 44.30 -24.93 9.71
N ASP A 11 44.30 -23.59 9.57
CA ASP A 11 43.52 -22.72 10.42
C ASP A 11 42.02 -22.95 10.21
N ARG A 12 41.32 -23.22 11.31
CA ARG A 12 39.85 -23.19 11.31
C ARG A 12 39.36 -21.78 11.07
N LEU A 13 38.28 -21.66 10.29
CA LEU A 13 37.75 -20.37 9.88
C LEU A 13 36.61 -19.91 10.79
N TYR A 14 36.70 -18.64 11.20
CA TYR A 14 35.73 -17.99 12.09
C TYR A 14 35.40 -16.58 11.59
N ILE A 15 34.20 -16.10 11.91
CA ILE A 15 33.81 -14.69 11.82
C ILE A 15 33.44 -14.24 13.23
N GLY A 16 34.19 -13.31 13.81
CA GLY A 16 34.08 -13.01 15.23
C GLY A 16 34.45 -14.25 16.04
N SER A 17 33.51 -14.74 16.85
CA SER A 17 33.63 -16.00 17.58
C SER A 17 32.78 -17.13 16.99
N THR A 18 32.13 -16.91 15.83
CA THR A 18 31.30 -17.93 15.17
C THR A 18 32.16 -18.87 14.32
N PRO A 19 32.21 -20.18 14.63
CA PRO A 19 32.85 -21.18 13.77
C PRO A 19 32.07 -21.37 12.46
N LEU A 20 32.79 -21.37 11.34
CA LEU A 20 32.21 -21.68 10.03
C LEU A 20 32.15 -23.19 9.72
N GLY A 21 32.85 -24.01 10.52
CA GLY A 21 32.80 -25.47 10.43
C GLY A 21 33.81 -26.11 9.48
N PHE A 22 34.69 -25.33 8.85
CA PHE A 22 35.74 -25.80 7.94
C PHE A 22 37.03 -24.97 8.06
N SER A 23 38.14 -25.51 7.55
CA SER A 23 39.47 -24.88 7.48
C SER A 23 39.76 -24.30 6.08
N VAL A 24 40.88 -23.60 5.94
CA VAL A 24 41.35 -23.15 4.61
C VAL A 24 41.71 -24.34 3.71
N ALA A 25 42.33 -25.38 4.26
CA ALA A 25 42.65 -26.63 3.56
C ALA A 25 41.38 -27.28 3.00
N ASP A 26 40.33 -27.41 3.81
CA ASP A 26 39.04 -27.99 3.38
C ASP A 26 38.45 -27.25 2.17
N VAL A 27 38.57 -25.92 2.14
CA VAL A 27 38.09 -25.08 1.01
C VAL A 27 38.96 -25.25 -0.22
N ILE A 28 40.28 -25.32 -0.05
CA ILE A 28 41.22 -25.58 -1.14
C ILE A 28 40.93 -26.95 -1.74
N ASP A 29 40.77 -27.98 -0.90
CA ASP A 29 40.50 -29.34 -1.33
C ASP A 29 39.16 -29.44 -2.07
N LEU A 30 38.11 -28.73 -1.62
CA LEU A 30 36.84 -28.65 -2.34
C LEU A 30 36.98 -27.98 -3.72
N LEU A 31 37.66 -26.83 -3.80
CA LEU A 31 37.79 -26.04 -5.03
C LEU A 31 38.87 -26.59 -5.99
N ALA A 32 39.80 -27.40 -5.50
CA ALA A 32 40.83 -28.07 -6.29
C ALA A 32 40.53 -29.56 -6.51
N ALA A 33 39.38 -30.05 -6.02
CA ALA A 33 38.95 -31.43 -6.16
C ALA A 33 39.00 -31.85 -7.65
N PRO A 34 39.62 -33.00 -7.98
CA PRO A 34 39.60 -33.51 -9.34
C PRO A 34 38.16 -33.68 -9.80
N VAL A 35 37.83 -33.17 -10.99
CA VAL A 35 36.49 -33.28 -11.57
C VAL A 35 36.38 -34.48 -12.51
N CYS A 36 35.27 -35.18 -12.44
CA CYS A 36 34.96 -36.31 -13.32
C CYS A 36 34.43 -35.82 -14.68
N LEU A 37 35.27 -35.15 -15.46
CA LEU A 37 34.94 -34.62 -16.80
C LEU A 37 35.57 -35.47 -17.91
N LEU A 38 34.77 -36.32 -18.55
CA LEU A 38 35.22 -37.17 -19.65
C LEU A 38 35.23 -36.41 -20.97
N SER A 39 36.19 -36.73 -21.85
CA SER A 39 36.14 -36.26 -23.23
C SER A 39 34.96 -36.88 -23.97
N TRP A 40 34.58 -36.30 -25.10
CA TRP A 40 33.55 -36.88 -25.96
C TRP A 40 33.87 -38.32 -26.37
N GLU A 41 35.11 -38.62 -26.74
CA GLU A 41 35.55 -39.98 -27.13
C GLU A 41 35.41 -40.96 -25.96
N ALA A 42 35.86 -40.57 -24.78
CA ALA A 42 35.75 -41.39 -23.57
C ALA A 42 34.27 -41.60 -23.18
N THR A 43 33.43 -40.59 -23.38
CA THR A 43 31.98 -40.66 -23.14
C THR A 43 31.29 -41.62 -24.11
N CYS A 44 31.62 -41.56 -25.40
CA CYS A 44 31.12 -42.51 -26.40
C CYS A 44 31.55 -43.95 -26.09
N ALA A 45 32.78 -44.14 -25.60
CA ALA A 45 33.28 -45.46 -25.18
C ALA A 45 32.53 -45.98 -23.94
N ALA A 46 32.28 -45.12 -22.95
CA ALA A 46 31.59 -45.47 -21.72
C ALA A 46 30.08 -45.71 -21.92
N VAL A 47 29.45 -45.03 -22.88
CA VAL A 47 28.00 -45.10 -23.15
C VAL A 47 27.74 -45.42 -24.62
N PRO A 48 27.72 -46.72 -25.02
CA PRO A 48 27.54 -47.14 -26.42
C PRO A 48 26.23 -46.69 -27.06
N ALA A 49 25.22 -46.30 -26.28
CA ALA A 49 23.98 -45.71 -26.78
C ALA A 49 24.22 -44.35 -27.48
N ILE A 50 25.13 -43.54 -26.95
CA ILE A 50 25.52 -42.24 -27.53
C ILE A 50 26.30 -42.47 -28.82
N GLN A 51 27.27 -43.39 -28.81
CA GLN A 51 28.08 -43.73 -29.98
C GLN A 51 27.24 -44.24 -31.16
N ARG A 52 26.17 -45.00 -30.87
CA ARG A 52 25.25 -45.51 -31.91
C ARG A 52 24.39 -44.41 -32.54
N ARG A 53 23.99 -43.41 -31.75
CA ARG A 53 23.07 -42.34 -32.18
C ARG A 53 23.80 -41.16 -32.83
N TRP A 54 25.03 -40.86 -32.40
CA TRP A 54 25.83 -39.78 -32.96
C TRP A 54 27.31 -40.18 -33.12
N LYS A 55 27.74 -40.52 -34.35
CA LYS A 55 29.16 -40.75 -34.70
C LYS A 55 29.82 -39.44 -35.10
N HIS A 56 30.89 -39.02 -34.41
CA HIS A 56 31.83 -37.89 -34.64
C HIS A 56 31.29 -36.49 -35.07
N ASP A 57 30.06 -36.36 -35.57
CA ASP A 57 29.44 -35.17 -36.18
C ASP A 57 28.60 -34.31 -35.22
N VAL A 58 28.63 -34.58 -33.91
CA VAL A 58 27.89 -33.79 -32.90
C VAL A 58 28.35 -32.32 -32.92
N LEU A 59 29.63 -32.08 -33.15
CA LEU A 59 30.26 -30.76 -33.11
C LEU A 59 29.77 -29.81 -34.21
N ALA A 60 29.52 -30.36 -35.41
CA ALA A 60 29.01 -29.59 -36.55
C ALA A 60 27.53 -29.20 -36.38
N LYS A 61 26.78 -29.92 -35.55
CA LYS A 61 25.33 -29.72 -35.33
C LYS A 61 24.99 -28.98 -34.03
N CYS A 62 25.92 -28.90 -33.08
CA CYS A 62 25.79 -28.12 -31.85
C CYS A 62 26.22 -26.65 -32.01
N SER A 63 26.65 -26.20 -33.19
CA SER A 63 27.11 -24.82 -33.44
C SER A 63 25.98 -23.92 -33.97
N PRO A 64 25.36 -23.06 -33.15
CA PRO A 64 24.82 -21.81 -33.64
C PRO A 64 25.96 -20.81 -33.90
N CYS A 65 25.77 -19.96 -34.91
CA CYS A 65 26.73 -18.96 -35.36
C CYS A 65 27.06 -17.93 -34.26
N VAL A 66 27.98 -18.25 -33.35
CA VAL A 66 28.56 -17.30 -32.38
C VAL A 66 30.06 -17.33 -32.57
N HIS A 67 30.56 -16.43 -33.42
CA HIS A 67 31.99 -16.23 -33.61
C HIS A 67 32.51 -15.29 -32.52
N GLY A 68 33.44 -15.75 -31.69
CA GLY A 68 34.34 -14.88 -30.92
C GLY A 68 34.29 -14.93 -29.39
N THR A 69 33.45 -15.76 -28.73
CA THR A 69 33.43 -15.85 -27.25
C THR A 69 34.05 -17.15 -26.70
N GLN A 70 34.63 -17.10 -25.50
CA GLN A 70 35.18 -18.27 -24.78
C GLN A 70 34.12 -18.99 -23.91
N ASP A 71 32.85 -18.62 -24.04
CA ASP A 71 31.77 -19.08 -23.18
C ASP A 71 31.48 -20.57 -23.35
N ILE A 72 30.99 -21.20 -22.28
CA ILE A 72 30.69 -22.63 -22.21
C ILE A 72 29.18 -22.82 -22.03
N TRP A 73 28.59 -23.73 -22.78
CA TRP A 73 27.18 -24.09 -22.65
C TRP A 73 27.09 -25.38 -21.84
N CYS A 74 26.40 -25.35 -20.71
CA CYS A 74 26.21 -26.50 -19.83
C CYS A 74 24.76 -26.99 -19.94
N TYR A 75 24.54 -28.09 -20.64
CA TYR A 75 23.24 -28.77 -20.66
C TYR A 75 23.14 -29.71 -19.46
N THR A 76 22.07 -29.63 -18.69
CA THR A 76 21.85 -30.45 -17.49
C THR A 76 20.53 -31.19 -17.58
N ASP A 77 20.49 -32.43 -17.07
CA ASP A 77 19.28 -33.27 -17.06
C ASP A 77 19.30 -34.22 -15.84
N GLY A 78 18.13 -34.49 -15.28
CA GLY A 78 17.89 -35.37 -14.15
C GLY A 78 16.91 -36.51 -14.47
N SER A 79 17.35 -37.75 -14.28
CA SER A 79 16.51 -38.94 -14.49
C SER A 79 15.99 -39.50 -13.16
N PHE A 80 14.69 -39.77 -13.09
CA PHE A 80 14.05 -40.46 -11.98
C PHE A 80 13.36 -41.75 -12.45
N THR A 81 13.62 -42.85 -11.75
CA THR A 81 12.87 -44.11 -11.90
C THR A 81 12.17 -44.44 -10.57
N PRO A 82 10.83 -44.53 -10.57
CA PRO A 82 10.08 -44.84 -9.35
C PRO A 82 10.40 -46.25 -8.84
N PRO A 83 10.18 -46.51 -7.53
CA PRO A 83 10.45 -47.82 -6.95
C PRO A 83 9.56 -48.90 -7.58
N GLN A 84 10.12 -50.09 -7.80
CA GLN A 84 9.39 -51.29 -8.23
C GLN A 84 9.43 -52.34 -7.11
N ALA A 85 8.52 -53.33 -7.12
CA ALA A 85 8.47 -54.36 -6.09
C ALA A 85 9.83 -55.06 -5.94
N GLY A 86 10.54 -54.78 -4.83
CA GLY A 86 11.88 -55.31 -4.54
C GLY A 86 13.08 -54.47 -5.03
N SER A 87 12.88 -53.24 -5.52
CA SER A 87 13.98 -52.34 -5.92
C SER A 87 13.72 -50.88 -5.51
N PRO A 88 14.69 -50.19 -4.89
CA PRO A 88 14.54 -48.80 -4.47
C PRO A 88 14.44 -47.86 -5.67
N SER A 89 13.95 -46.64 -5.43
CA SER A 89 13.94 -45.59 -6.46
C SER A 89 15.37 -45.27 -6.93
N LYS A 90 15.53 -44.95 -8.21
CA LYS A 90 16.83 -44.64 -8.82
C LYS A 90 16.83 -43.23 -9.38
N LEU A 91 17.83 -42.44 -9.01
CA LEU A 91 18.01 -41.06 -9.41
C LEU A 91 19.38 -40.88 -10.04
N GLY A 92 19.42 -40.26 -11.21
CA GLY A 92 20.65 -39.96 -11.93
C GLY A 92 20.68 -38.52 -12.40
N TRP A 93 21.88 -37.97 -12.57
CA TRP A 93 22.10 -36.62 -13.03
C TRP A 93 23.16 -36.63 -14.14
N ALA A 94 23.14 -35.62 -15.01
CA ALA A 94 24.17 -35.40 -16.02
C ALA A 94 24.40 -33.93 -16.35
N CYS A 95 25.63 -33.62 -16.77
CA CYS A 95 26.04 -32.33 -17.31
C CYS A 95 26.86 -32.54 -18.60
N VAL A 96 26.51 -31.78 -19.65
CA VAL A 96 27.21 -31.77 -20.94
C VAL A 96 27.71 -30.36 -21.21
N PHE A 97 29.02 -30.17 -21.17
CA PHE A 97 29.69 -28.90 -21.40
C PHE A 97 30.16 -28.82 -22.85
N VAL A 98 29.69 -27.79 -23.56
CA VAL A 98 30.03 -27.53 -24.96
C VAL A 98 30.72 -26.18 -25.04
N GLN A 99 31.93 -26.13 -25.58
CA GLN A 99 32.62 -24.88 -25.90
C GLN A 99 32.50 -24.61 -27.40
N PRO A 100 31.61 -23.69 -27.85
CA PRO A 100 31.31 -23.51 -29.27
C PRO A 100 32.52 -23.07 -30.10
N SER A 101 33.37 -22.21 -29.54
CA SER A 101 34.55 -21.66 -30.24
C SER A 101 35.62 -22.71 -30.58
N THR A 102 35.73 -23.78 -29.80
CA THR A 102 36.71 -24.85 -30.02
C THR A 102 36.09 -26.18 -30.43
N GLY A 103 34.75 -26.29 -30.43
CA GLY A 103 34.04 -27.54 -30.63
C GLY A 103 34.42 -28.60 -29.60
N ARG A 104 34.74 -28.22 -28.35
CA ARG A 104 35.09 -29.21 -27.31
C ARG A 104 33.84 -29.59 -26.54
N VAL A 105 33.63 -30.89 -26.37
CA VAL A 105 32.53 -31.45 -25.55
C VAL A 105 33.11 -32.27 -24.41
N ARG A 106 32.66 -31.97 -23.19
CA ARG A 106 32.99 -32.71 -21.97
C ARG A 106 31.72 -33.12 -21.26
N CYS A 107 31.68 -34.32 -20.71
CA CYS A 107 30.49 -34.85 -20.06
C CYS A 107 30.82 -35.36 -18.65
N ALA A 108 29.86 -35.20 -17.75
CA ALA A 108 29.86 -35.78 -16.41
C ALA A 108 28.46 -36.32 -16.10
N TRP A 109 28.37 -37.44 -15.39
CA TRP A 109 27.10 -38.02 -14.94
C TRP A 109 27.33 -38.95 -13.76
N GLY A 110 26.28 -39.22 -12.99
CA GLY A 110 26.37 -40.11 -11.83
C GLY A 110 25.03 -40.39 -11.18
N ALA A 111 25.06 -41.18 -10.11
CA ALA A 111 23.89 -41.39 -9.25
C ALA A 111 23.75 -40.22 -8.27
N VAL A 112 22.51 -39.79 -8.02
CA VAL A 112 22.20 -38.76 -7.01
C VAL A 112 22.35 -39.38 -5.61
N PRO A 113 23.14 -38.79 -4.70
CA PRO A 113 23.29 -39.29 -3.34
C PRO A 113 21.97 -39.17 -2.57
N GLN A 114 21.36 -40.30 -2.26
CA GLN A 114 19.99 -40.34 -1.73
C GLN A 114 19.89 -39.79 -0.30
N TYR A 115 20.98 -39.87 0.47
CA TYR A 115 21.05 -39.40 1.86
C TYR A 115 20.99 -37.86 2.01
N LEU A 116 21.03 -37.09 0.92
CA LEU A 116 20.98 -35.64 0.95
C LEU A 116 19.55 -35.08 0.99
N GLU A 117 18.52 -35.92 0.81
CA GLU A 117 17.13 -35.50 0.83
C GLU A 117 16.39 -36.05 2.07
N PRO A 118 15.97 -35.20 3.02
CA PRO A 118 15.45 -35.65 4.32
C PRO A 118 14.07 -36.34 4.28
N ASN A 119 13.26 -36.17 3.23
CA ASN A 119 11.87 -36.65 3.14
C ASN A 119 11.62 -37.68 2.02
N MET A 120 12.61 -38.53 1.76
CA MET A 120 12.73 -39.34 0.55
C MET A 120 11.76 -40.53 0.39
N HIS A 121 10.53 -40.45 0.90
CA HIS A 121 9.55 -41.54 0.75
C HIS A 121 9.17 -41.79 -0.72
N ASP A 122 9.29 -40.79 -1.59
CA ASP A 122 9.26 -40.92 -3.04
C ASP A 122 10.18 -39.86 -3.66
N GLY A 123 11.33 -40.25 -4.23
CA GLY A 123 12.15 -39.33 -5.02
C GLY A 123 11.35 -38.68 -6.16
N SER A 124 11.88 -37.60 -6.76
CA SER A 124 11.19 -36.94 -7.89
C SER A 124 12.16 -36.56 -9.00
N ALA A 125 11.62 -36.45 -10.22
CA ALA A 125 12.37 -35.91 -11.36
C ALA A 125 12.91 -34.50 -11.05
N HIS A 126 12.11 -33.66 -10.38
CA HIS A 126 12.55 -32.32 -9.97
C HIS A 126 13.81 -32.34 -9.09
N ILE A 127 13.93 -33.29 -8.16
CA ILE A 127 15.13 -33.43 -7.31
C ILE A 127 16.36 -33.83 -8.14
N ALA A 128 16.19 -34.75 -9.10
CA ALA A 128 17.27 -35.15 -10.00
C ALA A 128 17.76 -33.97 -10.86
N GLU A 129 16.82 -33.17 -11.38
CA GLU A 129 17.10 -31.96 -12.16
C GLU A 129 17.85 -30.91 -11.34
N CYS A 130 17.38 -30.64 -10.13
CA CYS A 130 18.07 -29.75 -9.18
C CYS A 130 19.49 -30.25 -8.88
N PHE A 131 19.68 -31.55 -8.67
CA PHE A 131 20.99 -32.12 -8.41
C PHE A 131 21.94 -32.03 -9.61
N ALA A 132 21.43 -32.17 -10.85
CA ALA A 132 22.22 -31.98 -12.06
C ALA A 132 22.79 -30.54 -12.14
N LEU A 133 21.98 -29.54 -11.80
CA LEU A 133 22.42 -28.15 -11.71
C LEU A 133 23.40 -27.91 -10.54
N THR A 134 23.21 -28.59 -9.41
CA THR A 134 24.16 -28.58 -8.28
C THR A 134 25.52 -29.12 -8.70
N ALA A 135 25.56 -30.31 -9.29
CA ALA A 135 26.78 -30.95 -9.78
C ALA A 135 27.47 -30.10 -10.86
N GLY A 136 26.69 -29.55 -11.80
CA GLY A 136 27.19 -28.62 -12.81
C GLY A 136 27.88 -27.40 -12.20
N SER A 137 27.29 -26.79 -11.15
CA SER A 137 27.88 -25.65 -10.44
C SER A 137 29.17 -26.00 -9.72
N LEU A 138 29.23 -27.16 -9.07
CA LEU A 138 30.42 -27.63 -8.35
C LEU A 138 31.58 -27.92 -9.31
N ILE A 139 31.30 -28.63 -10.41
CA ILE A 139 32.28 -28.88 -11.49
C ILE A 139 32.79 -27.55 -12.04
N CYS A 140 31.89 -26.59 -12.29
CA CYS A 140 32.29 -25.29 -12.81
C CYS A 140 33.13 -24.50 -11.80
N SER A 141 32.81 -24.57 -10.51
CA SER A 141 33.55 -23.90 -9.45
C SER A 141 34.96 -24.47 -9.29
N ALA A 142 35.12 -25.79 -9.45
CA ALA A 142 36.41 -26.47 -9.30
C ALA A 142 37.31 -26.39 -10.56
N ALA A 143 36.74 -26.59 -11.76
CA ALA A 143 37.54 -26.76 -12.98
C ALA A 143 37.31 -25.72 -14.08
N LEU A 144 36.22 -24.95 -14.04
CA LEU A 144 35.86 -23.98 -15.08
C LEU A 144 35.69 -22.56 -14.52
N HIS A 145 36.37 -22.24 -13.42
CA HIS A 145 36.26 -20.94 -12.74
C HIS A 145 36.63 -19.75 -13.63
N GLY A 146 37.47 -19.93 -14.66
CA GLY A 146 37.91 -18.87 -15.58
C GLY A 146 37.03 -18.61 -16.82
N ALA A 147 35.87 -19.27 -16.97
CA ALA A 147 34.99 -19.10 -18.13
C ALA A 147 33.55 -18.79 -17.72
N ALA A 148 32.82 -18.01 -18.52
CA ALA A 148 31.38 -17.80 -18.33
C ALA A 148 30.60 -19.03 -18.81
N VAL A 149 29.61 -19.46 -18.03
CA VAL A 149 28.82 -20.67 -18.30
C VAL A 149 27.35 -20.32 -18.49
N HIS A 150 26.75 -20.81 -19.57
CA HIS A 150 25.32 -20.73 -19.85
C HIS A 150 24.66 -22.08 -19.49
N PHE A 151 23.99 -22.14 -18.35
CA PHE A 151 23.26 -23.32 -17.88
C PHE A 151 21.93 -23.47 -18.63
N LEU A 152 21.69 -24.65 -19.19
CA LEU A 152 20.56 -24.98 -20.04
C LEU A 152 19.88 -26.23 -19.47
N SER A 153 18.62 -26.11 -19.06
CA SER A 153 17.81 -27.23 -18.54
C SER A 153 16.40 -27.18 -19.13
N ASP A 154 15.79 -28.35 -19.30
CA ASP A 154 14.39 -28.48 -19.69
C ASP A 154 13.42 -28.49 -18.49
N CYS A 155 13.94 -28.30 -17.27
CA CYS A 155 13.15 -28.19 -16.06
C CYS A 155 13.10 -26.74 -15.55
N GLN A 156 12.05 -26.02 -15.93
CA GLN A 156 11.84 -24.63 -15.47
C GLN A 156 11.80 -24.51 -13.94
N ALA A 157 11.23 -25.49 -13.23
CA ALA A 157 11.18 -25.47 -11.77
C ALA A 157 12.58 -25.61 -11.13
N ALA A 158 13.46 -26.41 -11.73
CA ALA A 158 14.85 -26.56 -11.27
C ALA A 158 15.67 -25.30 -11.59
N LEU A 159 15.47 -24.69 -12.76
CA LEU A 159 16.06 -23.39 -13.08
C LEU A 159 15.62 -22.29 -12.10
N GLN A 160 14.35 -22.30 -11.68
CA GLN A 160 13.86 -21.36 -10.68
C GLN A 160 14.43 -21.60 -9.28
N ALA A 161 14.78 -22.85 -8.93
CA ALA A 161 15.48 -23.16 -7.70
C ALA A 161 16.96 -22.74 -7.77
N PHE A 162 17.57 -22.92 -8.95
CA PHE A 162 18.95 -22.56 -9.26
C PHE A 162 19.20 -21.05 -9.25
N ASP A 163 18.35 -20.29 -9.94
CA ASP A 163 18.42 -18.83 -9.98
C ASP A 163 17.81 -18.17 -8.74
N GLY A 164 17.20 -18.95 -7.83
CA GLY A 164 16.58 -18.51 -6.59
C GLY A 164 15.27 -17.72 -6.73
N SER A 165 14.55 -17.89 -7.85
CA SER A 165 13.26 -17.23 -8.11
C SER A 165 12.02 -17.96 -7.57
N SER A 166 12.14 -19.22 -7.12
CA SER A 166 11.06 -19.99 -6.49
C SER A 166 11.25 -20.27 -4.99
N GLN A 167 10.18 -20.68 -4.31
CA GLN A 167 10.23 -21.18 -2.93
C GLN A 167 10.60 -22.66 -2.96
N VAL A 168 11.57 -23.05 -2.13
CA VAL A 168 12.04 -24.44 -1.97
C VAL A 168 11.97 -24.86 -0.51
N HIS A 169 11.81 -26.17 -0.27
CA HIS A 169 11.89 -26.72 1.09
C HIS A 169 13.32 -26.63 1.63
N LEU A 170 13.45 -26.24 2.90
CA LEU A 170 14.75 -26.10 3.56
C LEU A 170 15.35 -27.48 3.88
N GLY A 171 16.67 -27.58 3.79
CA GLY A 171 17.47 -28.74 4.17
C GLY A 171 17.64 -29.82 3.09
N GLY A 172 17.04 -29.67 1.92
CA GLY A 172 17.07 -30.64 0.81
C GLY A 172 17.89 -30.20 -0.41
N ILE A 173 17.88 -31.02 -1.46
CA ILE A 173 18.70 -30.85 -2.67
C ILE A 173 18.36 -29.56 -3.43
N ALA A 174 17.09 -29.16 -3.47
CA ALA A 174 16.68 -27.94 -4.16
C ALA A 174 17.28 -26.66 -3.52
N GLU A 175 17.50 -26.67 -2.20
CA GLU A 175 18.24 -25.60 -1.53
C GLU A 175 19.74 -25.68 -1.82
N ALA A 176 20.30 -26.88 -1.86
CA ALA A 176 21.70 -27.10 -2.21
C ALA A 176 22.04 -26.58 -3.63
N THR A 177 21.10 -26.69 -4.57
CA THR A 177 21.22 -26.12 -5.92
C THR A 177 21.46 -24.61 -5.90
N GLY A 178 20.68 -23.87 -5.11
CA GLY A 178 20.86 -22.43 -4.95
C GLY A 178 22.18 -22.07 -4.27
N HIS A 179 22.60 -22.81 -3.24
CA HIS A 179 23.89 -22.58 -2.56
C HIS A 179 25.09 -22.90 -3.46
N ALA A 180 25.03 -23.95 -4.27
CA ALA A 180 26.07 -24.28 -5.24
C ALA A 180 26.17 -23.24 -6.37
N HIS A 181 25.02 -22.76 -6.88
CA HIS A 181 24.99 -21.66 -7.83
C HIS A 181 25.58 -20.37 -7.23
N HIS A 182 25.24 -20.07 -5.97
CA HIS A 182 25.80 -18.92 -5.28
C HIS A 182 27.32 -19.06 -5.08
N LEU A 183 27.85 -20.21 -4.68
CA LEU A 183 29.31 -20.42 -4.64
C LEU A 183 29.95 -20.18 -6.02
N ARG A 184 29.31 -20.66 -7.09
CA ARG A 184 29.77 -20.47 -8.46
C ARG A 184 29.82 -19.00 -8.86
N SER A 185 28.80 -18.21 -8.51
CA SER A 185 28.79 -16.77 -8.83
C SER A 185 29.92 -15.98 -8.14
N HIS A 186 30.50 -16.52 -7.07
CA HIS A 186 31.67 -15.94 -6.40
C HIS A 186 33.01 -16.37 -6.97
N THR A 187 33.07 -17.54 -7.61
CA THR A 187 34.31 -18.15 -8.10
C THR A 187 34.51 -17.99 -9.61
N GLY A 188 33.50 -17.54 -10.37
CA GLY A 188 33.56 -17.40 -11.84
C GLY A 188 33.01 -16.09 -12.42
N HIS A 189 32.87 -16.05 -13.76
CA HIS A 189 32.28 -14.94 -14.51
C HIS A 189 30.74 -14.90 -14.44
N THR A 190 30.11 -13.90 -15.06
CA THR A 190 28.64 -13.75 -15.09
C THR A 190 27.98 -14.89 -15.87
N ASP A 191 27.68 -15.97 -15.17
CA ASP A 191 26.92 -17.11 -15.70
C ASP A 191 25.46 -16.70 -15.99
N SER A 192 24.81 -17.40 -16.91
CA SER A 192 23.38 -17.22 -17.19
C SER A 192 22.67 -18.57 -17.19
N CYS A 193 21.35 -18.56 -17.02
CA CYS A 193 20.53 -19.76 -17.17
C CYS A 193 19.38 -19.53 -18.15
N ALA A 194 19.02 -20.56 -18.93
CA ALA A 194 17.89 -20.51 -19.85
C ALA A 194 17.20 -21.87 -19.98
N TYR A 195 15.89 -21.81 -20.24
CA TYR A 195 15.09 -22.99 -20.54
C TYR A 195 15.37 -23.49 -21.96
N VAL A 196 15.54 -24.80 -22.10
CA VAL A 196 15.59 -25.48 -23.40
C VAL A 196 14.47 -26.53 -23.48
N PRO A 197 13.67 -26.58 -24.57
CA PRO A 197 12.63 -27.58 -24.67
C PRO A 197 13.19 -29.01 -24.82
N GLY A 198 12.73 -29.93 -23.97
CA GLY A 198 13.03 -31.35 -24.09
C GLY A 198 12.55 -31.93 -25.43
N HIS A 199 13.25 -32.94 -25.94
CA HIS A 199 12.94 -33.66 -27.19
C HIS A 199 12.71 -32.79 -28.44
N SER A 200 13.25 -31.56 -28.47
CA SER A 200 13.04 -30.59 -29.55
C SER A 200 14.24 -30.46 -30.50
N GLY A 201 15.12 -31.47 -30.55
CA GLY A 201 16.30 -31.49 -31.42
C GLY A 201 17.52 -30.76 -30.87
N HIS A 202 17.50 -30.30 -29.62
CA HIS A 202 18.68 -29.78 -28.92
C HIS A 202 19.61 -30.93 -28.51
N ILE A 203 20.64 -31.17 -29.32
CA ILE A 203 21.54 -32.33 -29.18
C ILE A 203 22.20 -32.39 -27.79
N GLY A 204 22.61 -31.25 -27.22
CA GLY A 204 23.20 -31.21 -25.86
C GLY A 204 22.25 -31.73 -24.78
N ASN A 205 20.97 -31.37 -24.85
CA ASN A 205 19.93 -31.86 -23.93
C ASN A 205 19.63 -33.35 -24.16
N GLU A 206 19.58 -33.80 -25.42
CA GLU A 206 19.38 -35.24 -25.72
C GLU A 206 20.53 -36.12 -25.21
N ILE A 207 21.76 -35.60 -25.23
CA ILE A 207 22.92 -36.28 -24.65
C ILE A 207 22.79 -36.32 -23.13
N ALA A 208 22.41 -35.20 -22.50
CA ALA A 208 22.23 -35.12 -21.05
C ALA A 208 21.16 -36.13 -20.57
N ASP A 209 20.01 -36.24 -21.24
CA ASP A 209 18.94 -37.23 -20.94
C ASP A 209 19.46 -38.67 -20.90
N ILE A 210 20.22 -39.06 -21.94
CA ILE A 210 20.77 -40.42 -22.03
C ILE A 210 21.79 -40.66 -20.92
N LEU A 211 22.63 -39.66 -20.62
CA LEU A 211 23.63 -39.76 -19.57
C LEU A 211 23.01 -39.80 -18.18
N ALA A 212 21.96 -39.02 -17.92
CA ALA A 212 21.26 -39.02 -16.63
C ALA A 212 20.61 -40.38 -16.37
N LYS A 213 20.02 -41.00 -17.39
CA LYS A 213 19.49 -42.39 -17.33
C LYS A 213 20.58 -43.43 -17.06
N GLN A 214 21.79 -43.20 -17.57
CA GLN A 214 22.94 -44.04 -17.22
C GLN A 214 23.40 -43.79 -15.77
N GLY A 215 23.47 -42.52 -15.35
CA GLY A 215 23.80 -42.13 -13.97
C GLY A 215 22.91 -42.81 -12.94
N ALA A 216 21.61 -42.93 -13.21
CA ALA A 216 20.66 -43.63 -12.33
C ALA A 216 20.96 -45.13 -12.16
N ARG A 217 21.76 -45.74 -13.04
CA ARG A 217 22.18 -47.15 -12.99
C ARG A 217 23.59 -47.33 -12.44
N HIS A 218 24.27 -46.24 -12.14
CA HIS A 218 25.64 -46.24 -11.66
C HIS A 218 25.68 -46.53 -10.15
N ASP A 219 26.59 -47.41 -9.72
CA ASP A 219 26.67 -47.80 -8.30
C ASP A 219 27.38 -46.75 -7.42
N ARG A 220 28.14 -45.85 -8.03
CA ARG A 220 28.87 -44.77 -7.33
C ARG A 220 28.05 -43.48 -7.35
N GLU A 221 27.66 -43.03 -6.17
CA GLU A 221 27.12 -41.69 -5.91
C GLU A 221 28.25 -40.64 -6.05
N SER A 222 27.98 -39.54 -6.75
CA SER A 222 28.94 -38.45 -6.96
C SER A 222 28.21 -37.15 -7.27
N ALA A 223 28.83 -36.00 -7.03
CA ALA A 223 28.38 -34.69 -7.52
C ALA A 223 29.33 -34.10 -8.58
N GLY A 224 30.06 -34.96 -9.30
CA GLY A 224 31.01 -34.54 -10.34
C GLY A 224 32.41 -34.21 -9.84
N LEU A 225 32.60 -34.25 -8.52
CA LEU A 225 33.90 -34.16 -7.85
C LEU A 225 34.36 -35.56 -7.43
N ASP A 226 35.67 -35.83 -7.51
CA ASP A 226 36.31 -37.03 -7.00
C ASP A 226 36.64 -36.87 -5.50
N VAL A 227 35.59 -36.83 -4.69
CA VAL A 227 35.64 -36.74 -3.23
C VAL A 227 34.96 -37.94 -2.59
N SER A 228 35.29 -38.24 -1.34
CA SER A 228 34.66 -39.31 -0.59
C SER A 228 33.18 -39.00 -0.30
N ALA A 229 32.37 -40.05 -0.07
CA ALA A 229 30.97 -39.86 0.30
C ALA A 229 30.79 -39.11 1.64
N ALA A 230 31.77 -39.20 2.54
CA ALA A 230 31.76 -38.49 3.81
C ALA A 230 31.96 -36.97 3.61
N GLU A 231 32.92 -36.58 2.77
CA GLU A 231 33.16 -35.18 2.40
C GLU A 231 31.97 -34.60 1.63
N LEU A 232 31.41 -35.37 0.70
CA LEU A 232 30.23 -34.96 -0.05
C LEU A 232 29.03 -34.70 0.88
N ARG A 233 28.84 -35.56 1.89
CA ARG A 233 27.82 -35.38 2.92
C ARG A 233 28.09 -34.16 3.80
N ALA A 234 29.35 -33.89 4.14
CA ALA A 234 29.71 -32.71 4.93
C ALA A 234 29.36 -31.42 4.19
N TRP A 235 29.72 -31.32 2.90
CA TRP A 235 29.49 -30.12 2.10
C TRP A 235 28.05 -29.92 1.65
N LEU A 236 27.36 -31.00 1.25
CA LEU A 236 26.03 -30.92 0.66
C LEU A 236 24.88 -31.25 1.63
N GLY A 237 25.20 -31.76 2.82
CA GLY A 237 24.20 -32.02 3.86
C GLY A 237 23.47 -30.76 4.30
N LYS A 238 22.26 -30.92 4.86
CA LYS A 238 21.40 -29.82 5.32
C LYS A 238 21.23 -28.71 4.26
N GLY A 239 21.00 -29.10 3.01
CA GLY A 239 20.83 -28.16 1.90
C GLY A 239 22.11 -27.43 1.49
N ALA A 240 23.30 -27.95 1.80
CA ALA A 240 24.60 -27.37 1.44
C ALA A 240 24.87 -25.95 1.97
N GLY A 241 24.38 -25.63 3.17
CA GLY A 241 24.57 -24.32 3.80
C GLY A 241 26.04 -23.90 3.95
N LEU A 242 26.98 -24.85 4.07
CA LEU A 242 28.41 -24.55 4.16
C LEU A 242 28.96 -23.89 2.89
N LEU A 243 28.45 -24.24 1.70
CA LEU A 243 28.92 -23.67 0.43
C LEU A 243 28.71 -22.15 0.36
N HIS A 244 27.65 -21.64 1.01
CA HIS A 244 27.42 -20.21 1.13
C HIS A 244 28.58 -19.52 1.86
N TRP A 245 29.01 -20.08 3.00
CA TRP A 245 30.10 -19.54 3.80
C TRP A 245 31.46 -19.65 3.11
N VAL A 246 31.68 -20.70 2.30
CA VAL A 246 32.84 -20.79 1.41
C VAL A 246 32.89 -19.59 0.46
N GLY A 247 31.74 -19.22 -0.14
CA GLY A 247 31.63 -18.04 -0.99
C GLY A 247 31.96 -16.73 -0.25
N VAL A 248 31.45 -16.54 0.97
CA VAL A 248 31.75 -15.35 1.80
C VAL A 248 33.25 -15.26 2.11
N VAL A 249 33.87 -16.36 2.53
CA VAL A 249 35.32 -16.43 2.81
C VAL A 249 36.12 -16.14 1.54
N TYR A 250 35.72 -16.73 0.41
CA TYR A 250 36.39 -16.53 -0.87
C TYR A 250 36.42 -15.04 -1.27
N ARG A 251 35.29 -14.34 -1.16
CA ARG A 251 35.20 -12.89 -1.42
C ARG A 251 36.04 -12.07 -0.42
N ALA A 252 35.95 -12.39 0.86
CA ALA A 252 36.67 -11.67 1.90
C ALA A 252 38.20 -11.79 1.72
N CYS A 253 38.68 -12.99 1.39
CA CYS A 253 40.08 -13.22 1.03
C CYS A 253 40.45 -12.58 -0.31
N GLY A 254 39.51 -12.52 -1.25
CA GLY A 254 39.63 -11.79 -2.53
C GLY A 254 39.68 -10.27 -2.42
N GLY A 255 39.57 -9.70 -1.21
CA GLY A 255 39.65 -8.25 -0.98
C GLY A 255 38.31 -7.52 -1.14
N ASP A 256 37.17 -8.21 -1.14
CA ASP A 256 35.86 -7.55 -1.15
C ASP A 256 35.62 -6.85 0.20
N VAL A 257 35.77 -5.53 0.20
CA VAL A 257 35.65 -4.66 1.38
C VAL A 257 34.26 -4.70 2.02
N ARG A 258 33.23 -5.23 1.34
CA ARG A 258 31.86 -5.36 1.88
C ARG A 258 31.72 -6.51 2.87
N MET A 259 32.60 -7.51 2.79
CA MET A 259 32.50 -8.75 3.56
C MET A 259 33.11 -8.59 4.96
N PRO A 260 32.64 -9.37 5.95
CA PRO A 260 33.25 -9.38 7.27
C PRO A 260 34.72 -9.85 7.23
N PRO A 261 35.58 -9.33 8.12
CA PRO A 261 36.93 -9.86 8.27
C PRO A 261 36.88 -11.30 8.81
N ILE A 262 37.71 -12.16 8.23
CA ILE A 262 37.83 -13.59 8.60
C ILE A 262 38.94 -13.74 9.63
N ASN A 263 38.75 -14.65 10.60
CA ASN A 263 39.65 -14.93 11.72
C ASN A 263 39.99 -13.67 12.56
N CYS A 264 39.01 -12.76 12.64
CA CYS A 264 39.11 -11.55 13.44
C CYS A 264 38.01 -11.56 14.51
N ALA A 265 38.41 -11.48 15.78
CA ALA A 265 37.48 -11.48 16.92
C ALA A 265 36.70 -10.16 17.03
N ASP A 266 37.36 -9.04 16.71
CA ASP A 266 36.72 -7.72 16.67
C ASP A 266 36.19 -7.45 15.25
N LEU A 267 34.87 -7.35 15.13
CA LEU A 267 34.19 -7.07 13.86
C LEU A 267 33.85 -5.59 13.68
N GLY A 268 34.30 -4.73 14.60
CA GLY A 268 34.11 -3.29 14.59
C GLY A 268 32.75 -2.83 15.15
N ALA A 269 32.73 -1.65 15.77
CA ALA A 269 31.53 -1.03 16.32
C ALA A 269 30.79 -0.17 15.28
N ASP A 270 29.47 0.03 15.41
CA ASP A 270 28.62 0.74 14.44
C ASP A 270 28.76 2.28 14.46
N SER A 271 29.97 2.79 14.71
CA SER A 271 30.28 4.20 14.97
C SER A 271 30.86 4.99 13.79
N HIS A 272 31.33 4.33 12.74
CA HIS A 272 31.86 4.99 11.55
C HIS A 272 30.75 5.23 10.51
N HIS A 273 30.33 6.48 10.30
CA HIS A 273 29.19 6.82 9.42
C HIS A 273 29.58 7.30 8.00
N ALA A 274 30.81 7.00 7.54
CA ALA A 274 31.32 7.44 6.23
C ALA A 274 31.21 8.96 5.97
N GLY A 275 31.30 9.77 7.03
CA GLY A 275 31.18 11.24 6.95
C GLY A 275 29.75 11.78 6.83
N LEU A 276 28.73 10.92 6.90
CA LEU A 276 27.33 11.36 6.92
C LEU A 276 26.96 11.98 8.27
N SER A 277 26.25 13.10 8.24
CA SER A 277 25.68 13.72 9.45
C SER A 277 24.45 12.96 9.95
N HIS A 278 23.97 13.28 11.16
CA HIS A 278 22.70 12.77 11.69
C HIS A 278 21.52 13.00 10.74
N ALA A 279 21.51 14.16 10.07
CA ALA A 279 20.50 14.49 9.07
C ALA A 279 20.62 13.58 7.83
N ASP A 280 21.83 13.34 7.34
CA ASP A 280 22.05 12.56 6.11
C ASP A 280 21.67 11.08 6.28
N VAL A 281 21.91 10.51 7.46
CA VAL A 281 21.57 9.12 7.77
C VAL A 281 20.04 8.88 7.76
N ILE A 282 19.25 9.84 8.24
CA ILE A 282 17.79 9.68 8.33
C ILE A 282 17.05 10.25 7.10
N ARG A 283 17.68 11.14 6.32
CA ARG A 283 17.09 11.82 5.15
C ARG A 283 16.32 10.91 4.18
N PRO A 284 16.80 9.70 3.82
CA PRO A 284 16.08 8.84 2.87
C PRO A 284 14.77 8.29 3.45
N PHE A 285 14.64 8.27 4.78
CA PHE A 285 13.55 7.62 5.50
C PHE A 285 12.51 8.61 6.04
N VAL A 286 12.67 9.90 5.75
CA VAL A 286 11.78 10.97 6.21
C VAL A 286 11.23 11.76 5.01
N PRO A 287 10.09 12.46 5.17
CA PRO A 287 9.54 13.31 4.11
C PRO A 287 10.56 14.32 3.57
N VAL A 288 10.45 14.66 2.29
CA VAL A 288 11.30 15.68 1.66
C VAL A 288 11.01 17.02 2.35
N ASP A 289 12.08 17.76 2.65
CA ASP A 289 12.06 19.06 3.34
C ASP A 289 11.70 19.01 4.84
N SER A 290 11.65 17.82 5.46
CA SER A 290 11.40 17.67 6.91
C SER A 290 12.63 17.88 7.81
N LEU A 291 13.83 17.90 7.22
CA LEU A 291 15.08 18.15 7.95
C LEU A 291 15.55 19.59 7.69
N PRO A 292 16.06 20.30 8.71
CA PRO A 292 16.65 21.61 8.50
C PRO A 292 17.83 21.49 7.54
N GLN A 293 17.80 22.24 6.43
CA GLN A 293 18.95 22.34 5.54
C GLN A 293 20.07 23.03 6.30
N GLY A 294 21.25 22.39 6.38
CA GLY A 294 22.42 22.93 7.05
C GLY A 294 22.71 24.37 6.60
N ARG A 295 22.22 25.33 7.37
CA ARG A 295 22.58 26.73 7.37
C ARG A 295 22.78 27.06 8.83
N SER A 296 24.01 27.46 9.13
CA SER A 296 24.42 28.06 10.40
C SER A 296 23.34 29.01 10.94
N ASP A 297 23.08 28.92 12.24
CA ASP A 297 22.10 29.64 13.05
C ASP A 297 22.27 31.18 13.12
N GLU A 298 22.56 31.85 12.01
CA GLU A 298 22.65 33.31 11.98
C GLU A 298 21.89 33.86 10.76
N HIS A 299 21.02 34.82 11.05
CA HIS A 299 20.03 35.48 10.16
C HIS A 299 18.63 34.85 10.15
N VAL A 300 17.86 35.17 11.20
CA VAL A 300 16.42 35.40 11.05
C VAL A 300 16.26 36.65 10.16
N GLU A 301 16.32 36.47 8.85
CA GLU A 301 15.89 37.51 7.91
C GLU A 301 14.41 37.81 8.20
N VAL A 302 14.11 39.09 8.45
CA VAL A 302 12.75 39.61 8.52
C VAL A 302 12.11 39.35 7.16
N GLN A 303 11.35 38.25 7.04
CA GLN A 303 10.77 37.79 5.78
C GLN A 303 9.78 38.83 5.26
N THR A 304 10.12 39.44 4.11
CA THR A 304 9.19 40.28 3.34
C THR A 304 7.91 39.50 3.01
N PRO A 305 6.71 40.12 3.15
CA PRO A 305 5.44 39.46 2.86
C PRO A 305 5.40 38.99 1.40
N GLN A 306 5.26 37.68 1.20
CA GLN A 306 5.25 37.09 -0.13
C GLN A 306 3.86 37.24 -0.78
N GLN A 307 3.84 37.69 -2.04
CA GLN A 307 2.61 37.83 -2.81
C GLN A 307 2.31 36.58 -3.62
N PHE A 308 1.04 36.18 -3.62
CA PHE A 308 0.52 35.03 -4.34
C PHE A 308 -0.60 35.47 -5.29
N ALA A 309 -0.54 34.97 -6.53
CA ALA A 309 -1.67 35.05 -7.46
C ALA A 309 -2.63 33.91 -7.14
N ILE A 310 -3.86 34.25 -6.76
CA ILE A 310 -4.93 33.31 -6.47
C ILE A 310 -5.87 33.21 -7.66
N SER A 311 -6.20 31.98 -8.05
CA SER A 311 -7.26 31.69 -9.03
C SER A 311 -8.22 30.68 -8.42
N LEU A 312 -9.50 31.05 -8.34
CA LEU A 312 -10.54 30.17 -7.82
C LEU A 312 -11.84 30.36 -8.60
N ARG A 313 -12.48 29.24 -8.92
CA ARG A 313 -13.76 29.18 -9.64
C ARG A 313 -14.71 28.36 -8.81
N CYS A 314 -15.76 29.00 -8.33
CA CYS A 314 -16.74 28.42 -7.44
C CYS A 314 -18.09 28.30 -8.17
N ALA A 315 -18.79 27.19 -7.95
CA ALA A 315 -20.16 27.01 -8.43
C ALA A 315 -21.11 26.68 -7.28
N ALA A 316 -22.31 27.25 -7.27
CA ALA A 316 -23.39 26.85 -6.37
C ALA A 316 -24.57 26.31 -7.19
N PHE A 317 -25.11 25.18 -6.77
CA PHE A 317 -26.13 24.48 -7.54
C PHE A 317 -27.03 23.61 -6.66
N ASN A 318 -28.33 23.94 -6.63
CA ASN A 318 -29.35 23.06 -6.10
C ASN A 318 -29.59 21.89 -7.07
N THR A 319 -29.14 20.70 -6.66
CA THR A 319 -29.11 19.50 -7.51
C THR A 319 -30.45 18.78 -7.57
N LEU A 320 -31.43 19.17 -6.73
CA LEU A 320 -32.67 18.47 -6.39
C LEU A 320 -32.51 17.08 -5.80
N SER A 321 -31.66 16.23 -6.39
CA SER A 321 -31.34 14.90 -5.89
C SER A 321 -30.14 14.31 -6.63
N LEU A 322 -29.08 13.99 -5.89
CA LEU A 322 -27.98 13.15 -6.35
C LEU A 322 -28.22 11.67 -6.05
N ALA A 323 -29.14 11.32 -5.14
CA ALA A 323 -29.51 9.94 -4.85
C ALA A 323 -30.35 9.30 -5.99
N GLY A 324 -30.12 8.01 -6.26
CA GLY A 324 -30.94 7.24 -7.20
C GLY A 324 -32.36 7.07 -6.67
N SER A 325 -33.37 7.09 -7.56
CA SER A 325 -34.79 6.94 -7.23
C SER A 325 -35.17 5.63 -6.54
N ASP A 326 -34.31 4.61 -6.62
CA ASP A 326 -34.60 3.26 -6.12
C ASP A 326 -34.37 3.10 -4.60
N ILE A 327 -33.84 4.13 -3.93
CA ILE A 327 -33.53 4.09 -2.49
C ILE A 327 -34.68 4.65 -1.64
N ALA A 328 -35.56 5.48 -2.22
CA ALA A 328 -36.60 6.19 -1.47
C ALA A 328 -37.90 5.40 -1.25
N SER A 329 -38.14 4.32 -2.00
CA SER A 329 -39.41 3.58 -1.99
C SER A 329 -39.41 2.27 -1.20
N ALA A 330 -38.28 1.84 -0.63
CA ALA A 330 -38.20 0.58 0.12
C ALA A 330 -37.94 0.84 1.62
N GLY A 331 -39.01 1.12 2.36
CA GLY A 331 -39.02 1.10 3.83
C GLY A 331 -39.03 -0.31 4.43
N ALA A 332 -38.36 -1.29 3.82
CA ALA A 332 -38.36 -2.69 4.26
C ALA A 332 -36.94 -3.29 4.31
N ASP A 333 -36.58 -3.78 5.49
CA ASP A 333 -35.52 -4.74 5.81
C ASP A 333 -34.14 -4.60 5.14
N ILE A 334 -33.30 -3.73 5.73
CA ILE A 334 -31.86 -3.69 5.47
C ILE A 334 -31.18 -4.81 6.29
N ARG A 335 -31.37 -6.08 5.92
CA ARG A 335 -30.56 -7.20 6.45
C ARG A 335 -30.19 -8.26 5.42
N HIS A 336 -30.27 -8.05 4.11
CA HIS A 336 -29.62 -8.96 3.15
C HIS A 336 -29.09 -8.20 1.92
N GLY A 337 -28.03 -8.73 1.33
CA GLY A 337 -27.04 -8.00 0.55
C GLY A 337 -27.37 -7.74 -0.92
N GLY A 338 -26.58 -6.83 -1.49
CA GLY A 338 -26.27 -6.78 -2.92
C GLY A 338 -27.04 -5.75 -3.76
N ARG A 339 -26.25 -4.90 -4.45
CA ARG A 339 -26.58 -4.01 -5.58
C ARG A 339 -26.86 -2.54 -5.22
N HIS A 340 -26.40 -1.64 -6.12
CA HIS A 340 -26.77 -0.21 -6.28
C HIS A 340 -25.92 0.90 -5.63
N TYR A 341 -24.60 1.00 -5.79
CA TYR A 341 -23.92 2.12 -5.12
C TYR A 341 -22.91 2.94 -5.94
N THR A 342 -23.24 3.44 -7.12
CA THR A 342 -22.83 4.82 -7.43
C THR A 342 -23.99 5.50 -8.15
N PRO A 343 -24.48 6.66 -7.69
CA PRO A 343 -25.45 7.39 -8.48
C PRO A 343 -24.70 7.96 -9.68
N GLY A 344 -24.97 7.46 -10.89
CA GLY A 344 -24.35 7.97 -12.12
C GLY A 344 -24.50 9.49 -12.31
N ARG A 345 -25.44 10.13 -11.60
CA ARG A 345 -25.60 11.59 -11.52
C ARG A 345 -24.40 12.30 -10.89
N ALA A 346 -23.80 11.75 -9.84
CA ALA A 346 -22.65 12.37 -9.19
C ALA A 346 -21.40 12.34 -10.08
N ALA A 347 -21.19 11.23 -10.81
CA ALA A 347 -20.10 11.11 -11.77
C ALA A 347 -20.29 12.07 -12.97
N LEU A 348 -21.51 12.13 -13.51
CA LEU A 348 -21.87 13.09 -14.57
C LEU A 348 -21.62 14.54 -14.13
N LEU A 349 -22.08 14.91 -12.93
CA LEU A 349 -21.90 16.26 -12.39
C LEU A 349 -20.42 16.59 -12.18
N ALA A 350 -19.62 15.65 -11.65
CA ALA A 350 -18.18 15.85 -11.45
C ALA A 350 -17.46 16.19 -12.76
N GLU A 351 -17.80 15.50 -13.84
CA GLU A 351 -17.18 15.74 -15.13
C GLU A 351 -17.65 17.06 -15.76
N GLN A 352 -18.93 17.42 -15.60
CA GLN A 352 -19.42 18.74 -16.02
C GLN A 352 -18.72 19.88 -15.27
N LEU A 353 -18.54 19.74 -13.95
CA LEU A 353 -17.78 20.70 -13.14
C LEU A 353 -16.32 20.78 -13.63
N HIS A 354 -15.70 19.65 -13.97
CA HIS A 354 -14.36 19.62 -14.54
C HIS A 354 -14.27 20.38 -15.87
N GLN A 355 -15.20 20.12 -16.79
CA GLN A 355 -15.28 20.76 -18.12
C GLN A 355 -15.47 22.28 -18.01
N GLN A 356 -16.26 22.74 -17.04
CA GLN A 356 -16.45 24.17 -16.76
C GLN A 356 -15.31 24.78 -15.93
N GLY A 357 -14.27 24.02 -15.63
CA GLY A 357 -13.11 24.50 -14.87
C GLY A 357 -13.44 24.86 -13.42
N VAL A 358 -14.48 24.27 -12.83
CA VAL A 358 -14.85 24.53 -11.44
C VAL A 358 -13.84 23.89 -10.50
N HIS A 359 -13.46 24.62 -9.46
CA HIS A 359 -12.50 24.20 -8.44
C HIS A 359 -13.18 23.81 -7.14
N VAL A 360 -14.22 24.55 -6.76
CA VAL A 360 -15.05 24.29 -5.58
C VAL A 360 -16.53 24.34 -5.98
N ALA A 361 -17.32 23.35 -5.60
CA ALA A 361 -18.76 23.35 -5.84
C ALA A 361 -19.55 23.18 -4.53
N PHE A 362 -20.63 23.95 -4.39
CA PHE A 362 -21.53 23.99 -3.24
C PHE A 362 -22.88 23.45 -3.71
N LEU A 363 -23.27 22.26 -3.25
CA LEU A 363 -24.43 21.54 -3.77
C LEU A 363 -25.53 21.44 -2.71
N GLN A 364 -26.76 21.77 -3.09
CA GLN A 364 -27.93 21.70 -2.22
C GLN A 364 -28.92 20.63 -2.71
N GLU A 365 -29.80 20.19 -1.82
CA GLU A 365 -30.72 19.07 -2.01
C GLU A 365 -30.07 17.82 -2.62
N ALA A 366 -28.85 17.48 -2.18
CA ALA A 366 -28.16 16.31 -2.71
C ALA A 366 -28.88 15.00 -2.31
N ARG A 367 -29.62 15.01 -1.19
CA ARG A 367 -30.40 13.88 -0.66
C ARG A 367 -29.58 12.61 -0.43
N CYS A 368 -28.30 12.78 -0.11
CA CYS A 368 -27.36 11.68 0.14
C CYS A 368 -27.09 11.48 1.63
N SER A 369 -26.58 10.31 2.02
CA SER A 369 -26.12 10.04 3.39
C SER A 369 -24.96 10.97 3.78
N GLU A 370 -24.76 11.17 5.09
CA GLU A 370 -23.60 11.92 5.60
C GLU A 370 -22.30 11.18 5.29
N GLY A 371 -21.23 11.95 5.03
CA GLY A 371 -19.87 11.45 4.96
C GLY A 371 -19.03 12.09 3.86
N SER A 372 -17.82 11.55 3.67
CA SER A 372 -16.84 11.99 2.69
C SER A 372 -16.55 10.91 1.65
N GLY A 373 -16.20 11.32 0.43
CA GLY A 373 -15.96 10.42 -0.69
C GLY A 373 -15.30 11.09 -1.87
N ARG A 374 -15.39 10.46 -3.05
CA ARG A 374 -14.90 11.02 -4.31
C ARG A 374 -15.93 10.88 -5.42
N ALA A 375 -15.97 11.87 -6.30
CA ALA A 375 -16.70 11.85 -7.55
C ALA A 375 -15.79 12.42 -8.65
N GLY A 376 -15.32 11.57 -9.56
CA GLY A 376 -14.28 11.95 -10.53
C GLY A 376 -13.03 12.51 -9.85
N ASP A 377 -12.61 13.72 -10.25
CA ASP A 377 -11.49 14.44 -9.66
C ASP A 377 -11.83 15.21 -8.37
N PHE A 378 -13.10 15.23 -7.96
CA PHE A 378 -13.55 15.98 -6.80
C PHE A 378 -13.58 15.12 -5.53
N LEU A 379 -13.09 15.72 -4.45
CA LEU A 379 -13.34 15.30 -3.07
C LEU A 379 -14.74 15.76 -2.70
N ARG A 380 -15.56 14.87 -2.16
CA ARG A 380 -16.97 15.13 -1.84
C ARG A 380 -17.15 15.07 -0.33
N PHE A 381 -17.75 16.09 0.26
CA PHE A 381 -18.14 16.13 1.68
C PHE A 381 -19.63 16.39 1.75
N ALA A 382 -20.39 15.52 2.41
CA ALA A 382 -21.85 15.56 2.47
C ALA A 382 -22.34 15.62 3.91
N SER A 383 -23.24 16.57 4.20
CA SER A 383 -23.79 16.79 5.55
C SER A 383 -24.89 15.80 5.95
N GLY A 384 -25.41 15.03 4.99
CA GLY A 384 -26.45 14.04 5.22
C GLY A 384 -27.88 14.57 5.04
N ALA A 385 -28.71 13.69 4.49
CA ALA A 385 -30.13 13.91 4.28
C ALA A 385 -30.94 13.30 5.44
N VAL A 386 -32.07 13.91 5.76
CA VAL A 386 -33.00 13.38 6.77
C VAL A 386 -34.24 12.90 6.03
N ARG A 387 -34.56 11.60 6.17
CA ARG A 387 -35.70 10.95 5.50
C ARG A 387 -35.77 11.25 3.99
N GLY A 388 -34.60 11.27 3.33
CA GLY A 388 -34.48 11.54 1.90
C GLY A 388 -34.72 13.00 1.49
N GLN A 389 -34.74 13.94 2.43
CA GLN A 389 -34.86 15.38 2.20
C GLN A 389 -33.57 16.12 2.55
N TRP A 390 -33.40 17.32 1.96
CA TRP A 390 -32.25 18.20 2.16
C TRP A 390 -30.91 17.53 1.79
N GLY A 391 -29.86 17.77 2.59
CA GLY A 391 -28.51 17.32 2.34
C GLY A 391 -27.74 18.35 1.53
N THR A 392 -26.66 18.84 2.12
CA THR A 392 -25.79 19.85 1.52
C THR A 392 -24.38 19.27 1.36
N GLU A 393 -23.70 19.61 0.27
CA GLU A 393 -22.37 19.07 -0.02
C GLU A 393 -21.38 20.16 -0.47
N VAL A 394 -20.10 19.96 -0.13
CA VAL A 394 -18.97 20.74 -0.64
C VAL A 394 -18.06 19.81 -1.42
N TRP A 395 -17.77 20.17 -2.68
CA TRP A 395 -16.92 19.40 -3.57
C TRP A 395 -15.66 20.19 -3.91
N ILE A 396 -14.48 19.57 -3.77
CA ILE A 396 -13.19 20.23 -3.93
C ILE A 396 -12.34 19.48 -4.96
N LYS A 397 -11.86 20.16 -6.01
CA LYS A 397 -10.99 19.55 -7.03
C LYS A 397 -9.67 19.11 -6.42
N SER A 398 -9.44 17.80 -6.39
CA SER A 398 -8.30 17.19 -5.69
C SER A 398 -6.97 17.53 -6.38
N GLY A 399 -6.05 18.17 -5.66
CA GLY A 399 -4.72 18.53 -6.14
C GLY A 399 -4.68 19.81 -6.98
N TYR A 400 -5.74 20.63 -6.96
CA TYR A 400 -5.74 21.91 -7.65
C TYR A 400 -4.86 22.94 -6.94
N VAL A 401 -3.96 23.58 -7.68
CA VAL A 401 -3.11 24.68 -7.20
C VAL A 401 -3.86 25.99 -7.38
N PHE A 402 -4.43 26.51 -6.30
CA PHE A 402 -5.21 27.74 -6.33
C PHE A 402 -4.35 28.99 -6.09
N GLY A 403 -3.14 28.86 -5.55
CA GLY A 403 -2.24 29.99 -5.31
C GLY A 403 -0.81 29.73 -5.76
N LYS A 404 -0.30 30.61 -6.64
CA LYS A 404 1.06 30.56 -7.17
C LYS A 404 1.88 31.75 -6.69
N PRO A 405 3.15 31.56 -6.28
CA PRO A 405 3.99 32.67 -5.84
C PRO A 405 4.33 33.57 -7.03
N LEU A 406 4.29 34.89 -6.83
CA LEU A 406 4.66 35.87 -7.87
C LEU A 406 6.18 36.08 -7.97
N THR A 407 6.93 35.71 -6.93
CA THR A 407 8.40 35.85 -6.87
C THR A 407 9.05 34.58 -6.30
N GLY A 408 10.02 34.02 -7.03
CA GLY A 408 11.14 33.15 -6.59
C GLY A 408 10.92 31.89 -5.73
N SER A 409 9.80 31.70 -5.02
CA SER A 409 9.61 30.54 -4.14
C SER A 409 8.95 29.35 -4.84
N SER A 410 9.19 28.16 -4.29
CA SER A 410 8.60 26.90 -4.73
C SER A 410 7.26 26.56 -4.04
N ARG A 411 6.73 27.44 -3.18
CA ARG A 411 5.55 27.15 -2.35
C ARG A 411 4.26 27.45 -3.10
N GLU A 412 3.47 26.42 -3.34
CA GLU A 412 2.15 26.52 -3.98
C GLU A 412 1.02 26.19 -2.99
N GLY A 413 -0.08 26.94 -3.06
CA GLY A 413 -1.31 26.62 -2.33
C GLY A 413 -2.11 25.56 -3.06
N CYS A 414 -2.17 24.34 -2.53
CA CYS A 414 -2.83 23.21 -3.19
C CYS A 414 -3.99 22.64 -2.35
N LEU A 415 -5.13 22.37 -3.00
CA LEU A 415 -6.33 21.81 -2.37
C LEU A 415 -6.21 20.28 -2.27
N THR A 416 -6.06 19.73 -1.05
CA THR A 416 -5.90 18.29 -0.83
C THR A 416 -6.91 17.71 0.16
N ALA A 417 -7.03 16.38 0.20
CA ALA A 417 -7.97 15.70 1.10
C ALA A 417 -7.55 15.76 2.57
N SER A 418 -6.25 15.66 2.83
CA SER A 418 -5.68 15.70 4.19
C SER A 418 -5.69 17.10 4.81
N SER A 419 -6.00 18.13 4.03
CA SER A 419 -6.14 19.52 4.49
C SER A 419 -7.57 19.92 4.88
N ALA A 420 -8.57 19.10 4.63
CA ALA A 420 -9.97 19.43 4.87
C ALA A 420 -10.46 18.93 6.24
N THR A 421 -11.06 19.83 7.03
CA THR A 421 -11.65 19.54 8.34
C THR A 421 -13.12 19.96 8.34
N SER A 422 -14.00 19.07 8.78
CA SER A 422 -15.42 19.36 8.95
C SER A 422 -15.66 20.00 10.31
N LEU A 423 -16.14 21.25 10.31
CA LEU A 423 -16.36 22.03 11.54
C LEU A 423 -17.80 21.92 12.04
N HIS A 424 -18.76 21.97 11.11
CA HIS A 424 -20.19 21.86 11.39
C HIS A 424 -20.90 21.17 10.22
N ALA A 425 -21.83 20.28 10.53
CA ALA A 425 -22.66 19.62 9.55
C ALA A 425 -24.08 19.43 10.12
N ASP A 426 -25.06 19.96 9.40
CA ASP A 426 -26.48 19.64 9.57
C ASP A 426 -27.12 19.53 8.17
N PRO A 427 -28.39 19.09 8.04
CA PRO A 427 -29.01 18.86 6.74
C PRO A 427 -29.05 20.07 5.80
N ARG A 428 -28.88 21.29 6.33
CA ARG A 428 -28.96 22.57 5.61
C ARG A 428 -27.68 23.41 5.70
N ARG A 429 -26.69 23.03 6.52
CA ARG A 429 -25.43 23.77 6.72
C ARG A 429 -24.24 22.81 6.69
N LEU A 430 -23.23 23.12 5.89
CA LEU A 430 -21.96 22.38 5.89
C LEU A 430 -20.78 23.35 5.89
N PHE A 431 -19.93 23.26 6.92
CA PHE A 431 -18.77 24.12 7.14
C PHE A 431 -17.50 23.28 7.04
N ILE A 432 -16.71 23.51 5.99
CA ILE A 432 -15.45 22.81 5.75
C ILE A 432 -14.32 23.84 5.76
N ARG A 433 -13.34 23.67 6.66
CA ARG A 433 -12.08 24.41 6.61
C ARG A 433 -11.05 23.64 5.79
N VAL A 434 -10.39 24.32 4.86
CA VAL A 434 -9.28 23.78 4.08
C VAL A 434 -8.01 24.53 4.45
N THR A 435 -7.08 23.84 5.10
CA THR A 435 -5.79 24.40 5.56
C THR A 435 -4.74 24.23 4.46
N THR A 436 -4.17 25.32 3.94
CA THR A 436 -3.16 25.26 2.87
C THR A 436 -1.85 25.91 3.32
N SER A 437 -0.78 25.72 2.55
CA SER A 437 0.55 26.29 2.82
C SER A 437 0.59 27.82 2.77
N ILE A 438 -0.40 28.47 2.13
CA ILE A 438 -0.44 29.92 1.93
C ILE A 438 -1.56 30.60 2.72
N THR A 439 -2.72 29.96 2.89
CA THR A 439 -3.87 30.50 3.63
C THR A 439 -4.87 29.41 3.96
N ASN A 440 -5.81 29.70 4.86
CA ASN A 440 -6.96 28.83 5.12
C ASN A 440 -8.18 29.33 4.34
N LEU A 441 -8.99 28.39 3.87
CA LEU A 441 -10.29 28.65 3.26
C LEU A 441 -11.39 28.11 4.18
N LEU A 442 -12.38 28.92 4.52
CA LEU A 442 -13.61 28.45 5.18
C LEU A 442 -14.72 28.39 4.12
N LEU A 443 -15.08 27.18 3.72
CA LEU A 443 -16.09 26.90 2.70
C LEU A 443 -17.41 26.54 3.40
N VAL A 444 -18.43 27.36 3.18
CA VAL A 444 -19.73 27.20 3.82
C VAL A 444 -20.81 27.00 2.77
N SER A 445 -21.43 25.82 2.78
CA SER A 445 -22.59 25.55 1.94
C SER A 445 -23.88 25.64 2.74
N LEU A 446 -24.85 26.40 2.21
CA LEU A 446 -26.12 26.70 2.87
C LEU A 446 -27.32 26.30 2.00
N HIS A 447 -28.36 25.80 2.65
CA HIS A 447 -29.70 25.64 2.10
C HIS A 447 -30.73 26.31 3.02
N GLY A 448 -30.99 27.58 2.74
CA GLY A 448 -31.86 28.46 3.53
C GLY A 448 -33.31 27.94 3.63
N PRO A 449 -34.05 28.27 4.71
CA PRO A 449 -35.46 27.94 4.83
C PRO A 449 -36.28 28.50 3.66
N HIS A 450 -37.34 27.81 3.26
CA HIS A 450 -38.18 28.24 2.14
C HIS A 450 -38.90 29.55 2.48
N ARG A 451 -39.20 30.40 1.49
CA ARG A 451 -39.92 31.68 1.68
C ARG A 451 -41.32 31.57 2.32
N ALA A 452 -41.85 30.35 2.46
CA ALA A 452 -43.15 30.08 3.09
C ALA A 452 -43.02 29.66 4.57
N THR A 453 -41.79 29.52 5.07
CA THR A 453 -41.50 29.27 6.47
C THR A 453 -41.78 30.53 7.30
N GLU A 454 -42.21 30.37 8.55
CA GLU A 454 -42.52 31.51 9.42
C GLU A 454 -41.30 32.42 9.60
N SER A 455 -41.51 33.75 9.51
CA SER A 455 -40.45 34.76 9.59
C SER A 455 -39.54 34.60 10.81
N ARG A 456 -40.10 34.17 11.95
CA ARG A 456 -39.33 33.90 13.17
C ARG A 456 -38.32 32.78 12.98
N GLU A 457 -38.71 31.67 12.35
CA GLU A 457 -37.84 30.53 12.09
C GLU A 457 -36.75 30.88 11.07
N VAL A 458 -37.10 31.66 10.03
CA VAL A 458 -36.14 32.18 9.04
C VAL A 458 -35.05 33.02 9.73
N ARG A 459 -35.45 34.02 10.52
CA ARG A 459 -34.52 34.90 11.26
C ARG A 459 -33.68 34.13 12.27
N GLN A 460 -34.28 33.17 12.99
CA GLN A 460 -33.55 32.30 13.91
C GLN A 460 -32.49 31.48 13.18
N TRP A 461 -32.83 30.83 12.07
CA TRP A 461 -31.90 29.99 11.31
C TRP A 461 -30.69 30.79 10.80
N TRP A 462 -30.91 32.02 10.32
CA TRP A 462 -29.82 32.90 9.89
C TRP A 462 -28.98 33.44 11.06
N SER A 463 -29.60 33.78 12.19
CA SER A 463 -28.91 34.19 13.41
C SER A 463 -27.98 33.09 13.95
N GLU A 464 -28.46 31.84 13.99
CA GLU A 464 -27.66 30.66 14.33
C GLU A 464 -26.51 30.47 13.34
N THR A 465 -26.76 30.67 12.03
CA THR A 465 -25.72 30.57 10.99
C THR A 465 -24.62 31.62 11.20
N ALA A 466 -25.00 32.86 11.51
CA ALA A 466 -24.04 33.92 11.85
C ALA A 466 -23.27 33.61 13.13
N ALA A 467 -23.91 33.06 14.17
CA ALA A 467 -23.24 32.65 15.40
C ALA A 467 -22.20 31.54 15.15
N LEU A 468 -22.54 30.52 14.34
CA LEU A 468 -21.61 29.47 13.92
C LEU A 468 -20.44 30.04 13.11
N LEU A 469 -20.71 30.95 12.17
CA LEU A 469 -19.65 31.64 11.42
C LEU A 469 -18.72 32.41 12.36
N ARG A 470 -19.22 33.21 13.31
CA ARG A 470 -18.39 33.95 14.28
C ARG A 470 -17.57 33.00 15.18
N HIS A 471 -18.15 31.86 15.55
CA HIS A 471 -17.46 30.87 16.36
C HIS A 471 -16.30 30.21 15.62
N PHE A 472 -16.51 29.86 14.34
CA PHE A 472 -15.54 29.09 13.58
C PHE A 472 -14.55 29.95 12.80
N ILE A 473 -14.94 31.12 12.28
CA ILE A 473 -14.08 31.97 11.45
C ILE A 473 -12.85 32.43 12.25
N LYS A 474 -11.66 32.20 11.69
CA LYS A 474 -10.40 32.72 12.20
C LYS A 474 -9.90 33.78 11.21
N SER A 475 -8.63 33.72 10.81
CA SER A 475 -8.06 34.51 9.72
C SER A 475 -8.25 33.85 8.34
N ASP A 476 -9.38 33.16 8.12
CA ASP A 476 -9.61 32.41 6.87
C ASP A 476 -10.21 33.31 5.77
N LEU A 477 -10.00 32.92 4.52
CA LEU A 477 -10.79 33.44 3.42
C LEU A 477 -12.15 32.72 3.41
N LEU A 478 -13.21 33.46 3.73
CA LEU A 478 -14.57 32.93 3.83
C LEU A 478 -15.29 32.95 2.48
N ILE A 479 -15.85 31.81 2.08
CA ILE A 479 -16.76 31.70 0.93
C ILE A 479 -18.05 31.05 1.41
N VAL A 480 -19.18 31.75 1.25
CA VAL A 480 -20.51 31.27 1.62
C VAL A 480 -21.36 31.14 0.37
N ALA A 481 -21.90 29.96 0.10
CA ALA A 481 -22.59 29.73 -1.17
C ALA A 481 -23.69 28.67 -1.07
N GLY A 482 -24.73 28.85 -1.87
CA GLY A 482 -25.82 27.88 -2.01
C GLY A 482 -27.16 28.52 -2.33
N ASP A 483 -28.21 27.76 -2.05
CA ASP A 483 -29.60 28.20 -2.19
C ASP A 483 -30.00 28.90 -0.90
N PHE A 484 -30.06 30.23 -0.93
CA PHE A 484 -30.37 31.02 0.26
C PHE A 484 -31.88 31.18 0.45
N ASN A 485 -32.70 30.82 -0.55
CA ASN A 485 -34.13 31.11 -0.59
C ASN A 485 -34.49 32.59 -0.32
N ALA A 486 -33.55 33.51 -0.54
CA ALA A 486 -33.67 34.93 -0.23
C ALA A 486 -34.00 35.76 -1.48
N ALA A 487 -34.67 36.90 -1.32
CA ALA A 487 -34.85 37.93 -2.34
C ALA A 487 -33.93 39.12 -2.05
N LEU A 488 -33.11 39.55 -3.02
CA LEU A 488 -32.08 40.57 -2.82
C LEU A 488 -32.07 41.63 -3.94
N GLY A 489 -31.62 42.83 -3.58
CA GLY A 489 -31.21 43.88 -4.51
C GLY A 489 -32.15 45.11 -4.61
N SER A 490 -33.36 45.06 -4.05
CA SER A 490 -34.19 46.27 -3.89
C SER A 490 -33.62 47.20 -2.83
N GLU A 491 -33.09 46.64 -1.74
CA GLU A 491 -32.25 47.34 -0.76
C GLU A 491 -30.77 47.08 -1.10
N THR A 492 -30.07 48.13 -1.54
CA THR A 492 -28.66 48.02 -1.96
C THR A 492 -27.68 48.31 -0.84
N SER A 493 -26.49 47.74 -0.93
CA SER A 493 -25.35 48.03 -0.04
C SER A 493 -24.03 47.78 -0.77
N GLU A 494 -22.90 48.02 -0.12
CA GLU A 494 -21.59 47.64 -0.68
C GLU A 494 -21.46 46.12 -0.93
N ALA A 495 -22.24 45.31 -0.20
CA ALA A 495 -22.25 43.86 -0.34
C ALA A 495 -23.20 43.36 -1.43
N ILE A 496 -24.32 44.05 -1.67
CA ILE A 496 -25.43 43.63 -2.52
C ILE A 496 -25.84 44.77 -3.45
N GLY A 497 -25.64 44.61 -4.76
CA GLY A 497 -26.01 45.60 -5.77
C GLY A 497 -27.44 45.47 -6.29
N SER A 498 -27.84 46.40 -7.17
CA SER A 498 -29.19 46.49 -7.75
C SER A 498 -29.40 45.66 -9.02
N HIS A 499 -28.41 44.90 -9.48
CA HIS A 499 -28.53 44.14 -10.73
C HIS A 499 -29.51 42.98 -10.56
N ALA A 500 -30.60 43.00 -11.34
CA ALA A 500 -31.75 42.10 -11.23
C ALA A 500 -32.34 42.06 -9.79
N ALA A 501 -32.60 43.23 -9.24
CA ALA A 501 -33.21 43.42 -7.93
C ALA A 501 -34.56 42.72 -7.79
N GLU A 502 -34.75 41.99 -6.69
CA GLU A 502 -36.04 41.51 -6.20
C GLU A 502 -36.44 42.31 -4.93
N PRO A 503 -37.75 42.49 -4.66
CA PRO A 503 -38.23 43.03 -3.39
C PRO A 503 -37.69 42.20 -2.21
N GLU A 504 -36.97 42.84 -1.29
CA GLU A 504 -36.26 42.18 -0.20
C GLU A 504 -37.27 41.54 0.76
N ASP A 505 -37.00 40.28 1.11
CA ASP A 505 -37.78 39.52 2.10
C ASP A 505 -36.99 39.33 3.40
N ASP A 506 -37.60 38.73 4.42
CA ASP A 506 -36.95 38.51 5.73
C ASP A 506 -35.61 37.77 5.60
N ALA A 507 -35.52 36.81 4.67
CA ALA A 507 -34.28 36.08 4.39
C ALA A 507 -33.26 36.99 3.69
N GLY A 508 -33.70 37.82 2.74
CA GLY A 508 -32.89 38.85 2.08
C GLY A 508 -32.23 39.81 3.07
N GLU A 509 -33.00 40.35 4.00
CA GLU A 509 -32.49 41.23 5.07
C GLU A 509 -31.40 40.52 5.89
N CYS A 510 -31.64 39.26 6.28
CA CYS A 510 -30.67 38.45 7.03
C CYS A 510 -29.38 38.18 6.23
N VAL A 511 -29.49 37.88 4.93
CA VAL A 511 -28.33 37.66 4.06
C VAL A 511 -27.53 38.95 3.87
N ARG A 512 -28.20 40.09 3.68
CA ARG A 512 -27.56 41.40 3.57
C ARG A 512 -26.80 41.75 4.84
N GLN A 513 -27.40 41.53 6.02
CA GLN A 513 -26.73 41.74 7.30
C GLN A 513 -25.54 40.79 7.48
N LEU A 514 -25.69 39.50 7.16
CA LEU A 514 -24.60 38.54 7.23
C LEU A 514 -23.44 38.93 6.30
N ALA A 515 -23.73 39.35 5.07
CA ALA A 515 -22.70 39.79 4.14
C ALA A 515 -21.93 41.01 4.68
N GLN A 516 -22.60 41.96 5.33
CA GLN A 516 -21.97 43.10 5.99
C GLN A 516 -21.13 42.68 7.20
N ASP A 517 -21.67 41.85 8.09
CA ASP A 517 -21.01 41.38 9.33
C ASP A 517 -19.67 40.67 9.05
N PHE A 518 -19.57 39.97 7.92
CA PHE A 518 -18.39 39.19 7.54
C PHE A 518 -17.59 39.77 6.37
N ASP A 519 -17.86 41.03 5.98
CA ASP A 519 -17.19 41.74 4.88
C ASP A 519 -17.19 40.95 3.55
N LEU A 520 -18.35 40.39 3.21
CA LEU A 520 -18.60 39.64 1.98
C LEU A 520 -19.44 40.45 0.98
N TRP A 521 -19.40 40.07 -0.29
CA TRP A 521 -20.26 40.63 -1.32
C TRP A 521 -20.71 39.55 -2.32
N ALA A 522 -21.80 39.82 -3.04
CA ALA A 522 -22.41 38.93 -4.03
C ALA A 522 -22.14 39.43 -5.46
N PRO A 523 -21.13 38.92 -6.19
CA PRO A 523 -20.76 39.47 -7.51
C PRO A 523 -21.89 39.45 -8.55
N CYS A 524 -22.81 38.48 -8.47
CA CYS A 524 -23.94 38.38 -9.40
C CYS A 524 -24.97 39.52 -9.24
N SER A 525 -24.89 40.31 -8.17
CA SER A 525 -25.76 41.48 -7.94
C SER A 525 -25.19 42.79 -8.50
N PHE A 526 -24.03 42.75 -9.15
CA PHE A 526 -23.37 43.92 -9.76
C PHE A 526 -23.26 43.76 -11.28
N ALA A 527 -23.77 44.74 -12.03
CA ALA A 527 -23.83 44.67 -13.50
C ALA A 527 -22.44 44.59 -14.15
N ASP A 528 -21.43 45.23 -13.56
CA ASP A 528 -20.06 45.22 -14.08
C ASP A 528 -19.34 43.87 -13.91
N CYS A 529 -19.87 43.02 -13.02
CA CYS A 529 -19.29 41.71 -12.70
C CYS A 529 -20.11 40.55 -13.25
N HIS A 530 -21.39 40.75 -13.57
CA HIS A 530 -22.30 39.71 -14.02
C HIS A 530 -22.54 39.76 -15.53
N THR A 531 -22.47 38.60 -16.18
CA THR A 531 -22.75 38.48 -17.62
C THR A 531 -23.81 37.45 -17.90
N GLY A 532 -24.79 37.81 -18.73
CA GLY A 532 -25.85 36.90 -19.18
C GLY A 532 -27.11 36.98 -18.34
N ALA A 533 -27.85 35.86 -18.26
CA ALA A 533 -29.07 35.81 -17.47
C ALA A 533 -28.77 35.71 -15.98
N THR A 534 -29.63 36.31 -15.17
CA THR A 534 -29.43 36.43 -13.71
C THR A 534 -30.25 35.42 -12.90
N HIS A 535 -31.29 34.84 -13.48
CA HIS A 535 -32.18 33.92 -12.77
C HIS A 535 -31.50 32.57 -12.56
N THR A 536 -31.63 32.02 -11.36
CA THR A 536 -31.14 30.69 -11.01
C THR A 536 -32.26 29.71 -10.73
N TYR A 537 -33.51 30.18 -10.62
CA TYR A 537 -34.69 29.37 -10.35
C TYR A 537 -35.88 29.72 -11.26
N HIS A 538 -36.58 28.70 -11.74
CA HIS A 538 -37.81 28.83 -12.52
C HIS A 538 -39.00 28.19 -11.77
N GLN A 539 -39.95 29.04 -11.35
CA GLN A 539 -41.10 28.61 -10.58
C GLN A 539 -42.15 27.91 -11.47
N LYS A 540 -42.30 26.60 -11.31
CA LYS A 540 -43.14 25.73 -12.17
C LYS A 540 -44.60 26.17 -12.35
N LYS A 541 -45.23 26.74 -11.31
CA LYS A 541 -46.66 27.08 -11.33
C LYS A 541 -46.95 28.46 -11.95
N SER A 542 -46.13 29.46 -11.64
CA SER A 542 -46.33 30.85 -12.07
C SER A 542 -45.54 31.21 -13.33
N GLY A 543 -44.52 30.41 -13.68
CA GLY A 543 -43.54 30.76 -14.70
C GLY A 543 -42.54 31.85 -14.27
N LYS A 544 -42.61 32.33 -13.03
CA LYS A 544 -41.75 33.40 -12.53
C LYS A 544 -40.28 32.92 -12.46
N LEU A 545 -39.38 33.77 -12.92
CA LEU A 545 -37.93 33.58 -12.79
C LEU A 545 -37.43 34.34 -11.55
N CYS A 546 -36.65 33.66 -10.71
CA CYS A 546 -36.10 34.22 -9.47
C CYS A 546 -34.59 33.87 -9.35
N ARG A 547 -33.89 34.55 -8.44
CA ARG A 547 -32.49 34.29 -8.08
C ARG A 547 -32.34 34.01 -6.58
N PRO A 548 -32.62 32.79 -6.10
CA PRO A 548 -32.37 32.40 -4.71
C PRO A 548 -30.94 31.88 -4.47
N ASP A 549 -30.17 31.55 -5.51
CA ASP A 549 -28.84 30.96 -5.39
C ASP A 549 -27.73 32.03 -5.49
N PHE A 550 -26.88 32.11 -4.45
CA PHE A 550 -25.82 33.12 -4.35
C PHE A 550 -24.46 32.52 -3.96
N ILE A 551 -23.40 33.21 -4.35
CA ILE A 551 -22.02 32.97 -3.90
C ILE A 551 -21.51 34.28 -3.33
N LEU A 552 -21.28 34.31 -2.02
CA LEU A 552 -20.67 35.42 -1.30
C LEU A 552 -19.16 35.16 -1.16
N ILE A 553 -18.35 36.13 -1.59
CA ILE A 553 -16.88 36.10 -1.49
C ILE A 553 -16.40 37.34 -0.72
N PRO A 554 -15.15 37.36 -0.21
CA PRO A 554 -14.64 38.51 0.54
C PRO A 554 -14.67 39.79 -0.30
N ARG A 555 -15.09 40.91 0.30
CA ARG A 555 -15.16 42.22 -0.37
C ARG A 555 -13.79 42.70 -0.85
N ALA A 556 -12.73 42.38 -0.12
CA ALA A 556 -11.36 42.64 -0.53
C ALA A 556 -11.00 42.06 -1.93
N TRP A 557 -11.71 41.02 -2.39
CA TRP A 557 -11.47 40.41 -3.70
C TRP A 557 -11.97 41.27 -4.87
N ALA A 558 -12.82 42.27 -4.62
CA ALA A 558 -13.30 43.20 -5.64
C ALA A 558 -12.17 44.03 -6.27
N GLN A 559 -10.99 44.10 -5.63
CA GLN A 559 -9.79 44.76 -6.18
C GLN A 559 -9.13 43.96 -7.33
N GLY A 560 -9.46 42.68 -7.48
CA GLY A 560 -8.96 41.84 -8.57
C GLY A 560 -9.96 41.68 -9.72
N GLN A 561 -9.76 40.66 -10.54
CA GLN A 561 -10.70 40.31 -11.61
C GLN A 561 -11.73 39.31 -11.09
N VAL A 562 -12.99 39.74 -11.01
CA VAL A 562 -14.11 38.90 -10.60
C VAL A 562 -15.16 38.90 -11.70
N ARG A 563 -15.62 37.71 -12.08
CA ARG A 563 -16.71 37.52 -13.05
C ARG A 563 -17.73 36.55 -12.51
N SER A 564 -19.00 36.77 -12.83
CA SER A 564 -20.08 35.87 -12.46
C SER A 564 -21.05 35.65 -13.62
N TRP A 565 -21.62 34.44 -13.68
CA TRP A 565 -22.63 34.08 -14.68
C TRP A 565 -23.44 32.87 -14.19
N THR A 566 -24.57 32.63 -14.82
CA THR A 566 -25.33 31.38 -14.66
C THR A 566 -24.92 30.38 -15.74
N ASP A 567 -24.68 29.11 -15.38
CA ASP A 567 -24.25 28.05 -16.30
C ASP A 567 -25.28 26.91 -16.42
N PRO A 568 -26.14 26.94 -17.45
CA PRO A 568 -27.13 25.88 -17.71
C PRO A 568 -26.53 24.53 -18.15
N SER A 569 -25.22 24.48 -18.43
CA SER A 569 -24.56 23.23 -18.82
C SER A 569 -24.27 22.31 -17.63
N ILE A 570 -24.23 22.87 -16.41
CA ILE A 570 -24.10 22.13 -15.15
C ILE A 570 -25.49 21.65 -14.71
N HIS A 571 -25.72 20.34 -14.70
CA HIS A 571 -27.01 19.73 -14.40
C HIS A 571 -26.93 18.30 -13.88
N ALA A 572 -27.86 17.91 -13.01
CA ALA A 572 -27.95 16.54 -12.48
C ALA A 572 -28.78 15.56 -13.35
N ALA A 573 -29.02 15.89 -14.62
CA ALA A 573 -29.78 15.08 -15.60
C ALA A 573 -31.22 14.76 -15.16
N HIS A 574 -31.86 15.73 -14.50
CA HIS A 574 -33.29 15.71 -14.22
C HIS A 574 -34.08 16.18 -15.44
N VAL A 575 -35.23 15.53 -15.69
CA VAL A 575 -36.13 15.86 -16.80
C VAL A 575 -36.79 17.23 -16.55
N ASN A 576 -37.16 17.52 -15.30
CA ASN A 576 -37.87 18.73 -14.90
C ASN A 576 -37.04 19.55 -13.90
N GLN A 577 -35.92 20.09 -14.35
CA GLN A 577 -35.01 20.88 -13.52
C GLN A 577 -35.42 22.35 -13.54
N ASP A 578 -35.55 22.93 -12.35
CA ASP A 578 -35.95 24.31 -12.08
C ASP A 578 -34.76 25.21 -11.69
N HIS A 579 -33.63 24.65 -11.26
CA HIS A 579 -32.42 25.42 -10.95
C HIS A 579 -31.35 25.43 -12.04
N VAL A 580 -30.62 26.53 -12.13
CA VAL A 580 -29.43 26.76 -12.96
C VAL A 580 -28.25 27.09 -12.05
N ALA A 581 -27.08 26.49 -12.28
CA ALA A 581 -25.92 26.74 -11.45
C ALA A 581 -25.44 28.21 -11.58
N THR A 582 -25.12 28.85 -10.46
CA THR A 582 -24.44 30.14 -10.44
C THR A 582 -22.94 29.94 -10.26
N VAL A 583 -22.12 30.68 -11.01
CA VAL A 583 -20.67 30.52 -11.04
C VAL A 583 -19.99 31.87 -10.80
N VAL A 584 -18.94 31.85 -9.98
CA VAL A 584 -18.04 32.99 -9.77
C VAL A 584 -16.61 32.56 -10.08
N ASP A 585 -15.93 33.33 -10.91
CA ASP A 585 -14.53 33.16 -11.28
C ASP A 585 -13.71 34.33 -10.77
N THR A 586 -12.62 34.04 -10.08
CA THR A 586 -11.82 35.03 -9.35
C THR A 586 -10.35 34.90 -9.69
N TRP A 587 -9.71 36.04 -9.91
CA TRP A 587 -8.27 36.18 -10.04
C TRP A 587 -7.80 37.40 -9.25
N ILE A 588 -7.10 37.15 -8.15
CA ILE A 588 -6.71 38.18 -7.18
C ILE A 588 -5.25 38.01 -6.76
N THR A 589 -4.66 39.05 -6.17
CA THR A 589 -3.34 38.97 -5.52
C THR A 589 -3.52 39.06 -4.01
N LEU A 590 -2.93 38.14 -3.27
CA LEU A 590 -2.93 38.15 -1.80
C LEU A 590 -1.52 38.21 -1.25
N GLN A 591 -1.33 38.98 -0.18
CA GLN A 591 -0.15 38.86 0.68
C GLN A 591 -0.45 37.80 1.74
N ALA A 592 0.32 36.71 1.72
CA ALA A 592 0.20 35.66 2.73
C ALA A 592 1.31 35.78 3.78
N ARG A 593 0.96 35.48 5.03
CA ARG A 593 1.95 35.22 6.08
C ARG A 593 2.55 33.84 5.86
N SER A 594 3.86 33.70 6.04
CA SER A 594 4.58 32.44 5.86
C SER A 594 3.98 31.33 6.74
N GLY A 595 3.18 30.43 6.15
CA GLY A 595 2.76 29.19 6.80
C GLY A 595 3.92 28.19 6.89
N SER A 596 3.87 27.30 7.88
CA SER A 596 4.77 26.14 7.96
C SER A 596 4.55 25.23 6.74
N SER A 597 5.64 24.78 6.11
CA SER A 597 5.59 23.94 4.92
C SER A 597 4.99 22.58 5.23
N CYS A 598 4.04 22.11 4.41
CA CYS A 598 3.66 20.70 4.41
C CYS A 598 4.78 19.89 3.74
N ALA A 599 5.38 18.95 4.46
CA ALA A 599 6.49 18.16 3.96
C ALA A 599 6.09 17.33 2.74
N ARG A 600 6.91 17.36 1.69
CA ARG A 600 6.60 16.71 0.41
C ARG A 600 6.99 15.24 0.49
N ARG A 601 6.10 14.32 0.09
CA ARG A 601 6.46 12.88 0.01
C ARG A 601 7.17 12.56 -1.30
N ARG A 602 8.19 11.69 -1.22
CA ARG A 602 8.73 10.99 -2.40
C ARG A 602 7.65 10.09 -2.99
N ARG A 603 7.49 10.07 -4.31
CA ARG A 603 6.42 9.31 -4.96
C ARG A 603 6.94 8.50 -6.13
N ILE A 604 7.39 7.30 -5.83
CA ILE A 604 7.72 6.27 -6.81
C ILE A 604 6.42 5.54 -7.18
N ARG A 605 6.09 5.44 -8.47
CA ARG A 605 4.86 4.76 -8.90
C ARG A 605 5.15 3.27 -9.10
N VAL A 606 4.34 2.42 -8.47
CA VAL A 606 4.38 0.96 -8.65
C VAL A 606 4.34 0.57 -10.13
N ALA A 607 3.52 1.27 -10.93
CA ALA A 607 3.39 1.01 -12.36
C ALA A 607 4.71 1.17 -13.13
N ASP A 608 5.60 2.06 -12.69
CA ASP A 608 6.90 2.25 -13.35
C ASP A 608 7.88 1.12 -13.00
N VAL A 609 7.77 0.54 -11.79
CA VAL A 609 8.63 -0.56 -11.34
C VAL A 609 8.27 -1.89 -12.01
N VAL A 610 6.98 -2.11 -12.29
CA VAL A 610 6.46 -3.35 -12.87
C VAL A 610 6.46 -3.32 -14.41
N ALA A 611 6.64 -2.15 -15.02
CA ALA A 611 6.68 -1.98 -16.46
C ALA A 611 7.88 -2.73 -17.08
N PRO A 612 7.66 -3.70 -17.99
CA PRO A 612 8.75 -4.47 -18.61
C PRO A 612 9.80 -3.60 -19.29
N GLU A 613 9.39 -2.49 -19.92
CA GLU A 613 10.28 -1.53 -20.58
C GLU A 613 11.28 -0.84 -19.64
N ASN A 614 11.03 -0.83 -18.33
CA ASN A 614 11.91 -0.23 -17.34
C ASN A 614 12.84 -1.25 -16.67
N ALA A 615 12.66 -2.56 -16.91
CA ALA A 615 13.36 -3.61 -16.17
C ALA A 615 14.88 -3.49 -16.27
N ASP A 616 15.42 -3.27 -17.47
CA ASP A 616 16.87 -3.16 -17.67
C ASP A 616 17.46 -1.89 -17.05
N GLN A 617 16.71 -0.79 -17.04
CA GLN A 617 17.12 0.44 -16.35
C GLN A 617 17.16 0.24 -14.84
N ILE A 618 16.21 -0.51 -14.28
CA ILE A 618 16.16 -0.82 -12.85
C ILE A 618 17.32 -1.76 -12.46
N ARG A 619 17.59 -2.81 -13.25
CA ARG A 619 18.78 -3.66 -13.06
C ARG A 619 20.07 -2.84 -13.12
N HIS A 620 20.18 -1.92 -14.07
CA HIS A 620 21.32 -1.01 -14.15
C HIS A 620 21.46 -0.13 -12.90
N ILE A 621 20.36 0.35 -12.30
CA ILE A 621 20.40 1.10 -11.03
C ILE A 621 20.93 0.21 -9.90
N LEU A 622 20.46 -1.04 -9.80
CA LEU A 622 20.85 -2.01 -8.77
C LEU A 622 22.32 -2.42 -8.90
N LEU A 623 22.78 -2.74 -10.11
CA LEU A 623 24.17 -3.09 -10.41
C LEU A 623 25.16 -1.96 -10.11
N ASN A 624 24.73 -0.70 -10.25
CA ASN A 624 25.54 0.49 -9.96
C ASN A 624 25.29 1.04 -8.55
N THR A 625 24.80 0.23 -7.61
CA THR A 625 24.66 0.64 -6.20
C THR A 625 26.05 0.89 -5.61
N PRO A 626 26.26 1.99 -4.84
CA PRO A 626 27.56 2.28 -4.23
C PRO A 626 28.07 1.12 -3.37
N THR A 627 29.35 0.78 -3.51
CA THR A 627 30.01 -0.21 -2.66
C THR A 627 30.24 0.41 -1.28
N VAL A 628 29.66 -0.18 -0.24
CA VAL A 628 29.81 0.28 1.14
C VAL A 628 30.71 -0.68 1.93
N PRO A 629 31.88 -0.24 2.39
CA PRO A 629 32.81 -1.06 3.17
C PRO A 629 32.24 -1.59 4.50
N TRP A 630 32.82 -2.67 5.03
CA TRP A 630 32.36 -3.36 6.24
C TRP A 630 32.36 -2.46 7.48
N ASP A 631 33.39 -1.64 7.67
CA ASP A 631 33.59 -0.75 8.82
C ASP A 631 32.52 0.35 8.91
N VAL A 632 31.94 0.79 7.79
CA VAL A 632 30.81 1.72 7.75
C VAL A 632 29.61 1.15 8.51
N SER A 633 28.93 1.97 9.30
CA SER A 633 27.82 1.56 10.14
C SER A 633 26.62 1.07 9.34
N ALA A 634 25.80 0.20 9.94
CA ALA A 634 24.55 -0.28 9.34
C ALA A 634 23.61 0.89 9.02
N HIS A 635 23.58 1.91 9.88
CA HIS A 635 22.78 3.12 9.66
C HIS A 635 23.17 3.86 8.37
N ALA A 636 24.46 4.19 8.20
CA ALA A 636 24.96 4.90 7.02
C ALA A 636 24.86 4.05 5.76
N HIS A 637 25.12 2.74 5.86
CA HIS A 637 25.00 1.79 4.76
C HIS A 637 23.58 1.77 4.19
N ALA A 638 22.56 1.64 5.04
CA ALA A 638 21.16 1.65 4.59
C ALA A 638 20.77 2.99 3.95
N ALA A 639 21.24 4.11 4.50
CA ALA A 639 20.97 5.44 3.98
C ALA A 639 21.55 5.61 2.57
N ILE A 640 22.80 5.21 2.34
CA ILE A 640 23.49 5.29 1.04
C ILE A 640 22.74 4.49 -0.03
N ILE A 641 22.39 3.24 0.28
CA ILE A 641 21.66 2.37 -0.66
C ILE A 641 20.28 2.97 -0.96
N THR A 642 19.52 3.32 0.08
CA THR A 642 18.14 3.81 -0.07
C THR A 642 18.10 5.10 -0.88
N ASP A 643 19.01 6.04 -0.60
CA ASP A 643 19.10 7.32 -1.32
C ASP A 643 19.44 7.12 -2.81
N HIS A 644 20.35 6.19 -3.13
CA HIS A 644 20.70 5.84 -4.50
C HIS A 644 19.50 5.25 -5.26
N LEU A 645 18.80 4.28 -4.67
CA LEU A 645 17.63 3.64 -5.28
C LEU A 645 16.48 4.64 -5.49
N GLN A 646 16.21 5.49 -4.50
CA GLN A 646 15.21 6.56 -4.61
C GLN A 646 15.52 7.50 -5.78
N ARG A 647 16.76 8.02 -5.85
CA ARG A 647 17.18 8.93 -6.93
C ARG A 647 17.13 8.27 -8.30
N GLY A 648 17.47 6.98 -8.40
CA GLY A 648 17.39 6.21 -9.63
C GLY A 648 15.95 6.06 -10.12
N LEU A 649 15.05 5.63 -9.23
CA LEU A 649 13.64 5.36 -9.56
C LEU A 649 12.84 6.64 -9.82
N GLU A 650 13.14 7.75 -9.15
CA GLU A 650 12.51 9.05 -9.41
C GLU A 650 12.77 9.56 -10.84
N LYS A 651 13.96 9.29 -11.40
CA LYS A 651 14.30 9.65 -12.79
C LYS A 651 13.45 8.89 -13.80
N ILE A 652 13.07 7.64 -13.50
CA ILE A 652 12.17 6.84 -14.33
C ILE A 652 10.75 7.41 -14.24
N ALA A 653 10.27 7.67 -13.01
CA ALA A 653 8.91 8.16 -12.78
C ALA A 653 8.63 9.55 -13.38
N ALA A 654 9.63 10.42 -13.49
CA ALA A 654 9.47 11.74 -14.11
C ALA A 654 9.15 11.69 -15.62
N ARG A 655 9.44 10.56 -16.29
CA ARG A 655 9.33 10.42 -17.76
C ARG A 655 8.01 9.81 -18.22
N SER A 656 7.29 9.05 -17.39
CA SER A 656 6.05 8.38 -17.83
C SER A 656 4.80 9.29 -17.72
N PRO A 657 4.01 9.45 -18.79
CA PRO A 657 2.82 10.30 -18.79
C PRO A 657 1.77 9.83 -17.78
N ARG A 658 1.02 10.76 -17.19
CA ARG A 658 -0.09 10.44 -16.29
C ARG A 658 -1.19 9.75 -17.09
N ARG A 659 -1.47 8.47 -16.79
CA ARG A 659 -2.60 7.77 -17.39
C ARG A 659 -3.93 8.40 -16.89
N PRO A 660 -4.87 8.73 -17.79
CA PRO A 660 -6.20 9.17 -17.40
C PRO A 660 -6.88 8.12 -16.53
N ARG A 661 -7.61 8.56 -15.50
CA ARG A 661 -8.48 7.66 -14.73
C ARG A 661 -9.71 7.37 -15.59
N GLN A 662 -9.91 6.09 -15.94
CA GLN A 662 -10.99 5.69 -16.85
C GLN A 662 -12.36 6.10 -16.30
N SER A 663 -13.04 7.01 -17.01
CA SER A 663 -14.49 7.18 -16.93
C SER A 663 -15.12 5.98 -17.63
N TYR A 664 -16.15 5.38 -17.03
CA TYR A 664 -16.89 4.27 -17.63
C TYR A 664 -17.86 4.74 -18.73
N MET A 665 -18.02 6.06 -18.94
CA MET A 665 -18.89 6.62 -19.99
C MET A 665 -18.24 6.50 -21.37
N GLN A 666 -19.00 6.01 -22.33
CA GLN A 666 -18.59 5.87 -23.72
C GLN A 666 -18.70 7.19 -24.50
N ALA A 667 -17.99 7.29 -25.63
CA ALA A 667 -17.97 8.49 -26.47
C ALA A 667 -19.35 8.89 -27.01
N SER A 668 -20.24 7.93 -27.27
CA SER A 668 -21.62 8.18 -27.72
C SER A 668 -22.47 8.85 -26.61
N THR A 669 -22.33 8.41 -25.37
CA THR A 669 -22.96 9.05 -24.20
C THR A 669 -22.45 10.48 -24.01
N TRP A 670 -21.18 10.72 -24.35
CA TRP A 670 -20.60 12.07 -24.36
C TRP A 670 -21.23 12.99 -25.39
N GLU A 671 -21.49 12.51 -26.60
CA GLU A 671 -22.18 13.29 -27.63
C GLU A 671 -23.60 13.67 -27.19
N LEU A 672 -24.32 12.73 -26.57
CA LEU A 672 -25.64 12.98 -25.99
C LEU A 672 -25.59 14.01 -24.86
N GLN A 673 -24.58 13.95 -23.99
CA GLN A 673 -24.40 14.95 -22.93
C GLN A 673 -24.16 16.34 -23.51
N ARG A 674 -23.27 16.48 -24.51
CA ARG A 674 -23.01 17.76 -25.18
C ARG A 674 -24.28 18.31 -25.86
N LEU A 675 -25.07 17.43 -26.48
CA LEU A 675 -26.36 17.81 -27.07
C LEU A 675 -27.33 18.35 -26.00
N VAL A 676 -27.49 17.66 -24.87
CA VAL A 676 -28.34 18.11 -23.76
C VAL A 676 -27.86 19.47 -23.22
N SER A 677 -26.56 19.65 -23.00
CA SER A 677 -26.00 20.93 -22.55
C SER A 677 -26.20 22.05 -23.57
N ASN A 678 -26.11 21.77 -24.88
CA ASN A 678 -26.40 22.75 -25.94
C ASN A 678 -27.87 23.16 -25.95
N ILE A 679 -28.79 22.21 -25.83
CA ILE A 679 -30.23 22.47 -25.78
C ILE A 679 -30.56 23.31 -24.54
N ARG A 680 -30.01 22.98 -23.36
CA ARG A 680 -30.22 23.75 -22.13
C ARG A 680 -29.75 25.20 -22.25
N ARG A 681 -28.53 25.41 -22.78
CA ARG A 681 -28.00 26.77 -23.03
C ARG A 681 -28.92 27.56 -23.95
N ALA A 682 -29.40 26.94 -25.03
CA ALA A 682 -30.31 27.59 -25.98
C ALA A 682 -31.68 27.91 -25.37
N VAL A 683 -32.28 27.00 -24.59
CA VAL A 683 -33.56 27.20 -23.89
C VAL A 683 -33.44 28.37 -22.91
N HIS A 684 -32.41 28.34 -22.05
CA HIS A 684 -32.17 29.37 -21.04
C HIS A 684 -31.93 30.76 -21.67
N HIS A 685 -31.11 30.83 -22.72
CA HIS A 685 -30.86 32.07 -23.45
C HIS A 685 -32.16 32.64 -24.07
N ARG A 686 -33.00 31.80 -24.66
CA ARG A 686 -34.29 32.23 -25.25
C ARG A 686 -35.29 32.70 -24.20
N GLN A 687 -35.35 32.06 -23.04
CA GLN A 687 -36.18 32.54 -21.91
C GLN A 687 -35.74 33.93 -21.48
N HIS A 688 -34.43 34.13 -21.31
CA HIS A 688 -33.87 35.43 -20.96
C HIS A 688 -34.19 36.51 -22.00
N LEU A 689 -34.05 36.20 -23.29
CA LEU A 689 -34.39 37.12 -24.38
C LEU A 689 -35.89 37.50 -24.39
N LEU A 690 -36.79 36.57 -24.10
CA LEU A 690 -38.23 36.86 -24.02
C LEU A 690 -38.56 37.81 -22.88
N GLU A 691 -37.96 37.61 -21.70
CA GLU A 691 -38.14 38.51 -20.55
C GLU A 691 -37.62 39.92 -20.86
N TRP A 692 -36.42 40.03 -21.45
CA TRP A 692 -35.87 41.32 -21.88
C TRP A 692 -36.76 42.02 -22.90
N HIS A 693 -37.29 41.28 -23.87
CA HIS A 693 -38.17 41.86 -24.87
C HIS A 693 -39.53 42.26 -24.28
N SER A 694 -40.05 41.49 -23.33
CA SER A 694 -41.26 41.84 -22.55
C SER A 694 -41.05 43.14 -21.78
N ALA A 695 -39.92 43.26 -21.07
CA ALA A 695 -39.57 44.48 -20.35
C ALA A 695 -39.40 45.67 -21.31
N ALA A 696 -38.68 45.49 -22.42
CA ALA A 696 -38.50 46.54 -23.43
C ALA A 696 -39.84 47.00 -24.03
N ALA A 697 -40.74 46.06 -24.36
CA ALA A 697 -42.09 46.38 -24.82
C ALA A 697 -42.88 47.16 -23.76
N ALA A 698 -42.80 46.77 -22.49
CA ALA A 698 -43.44 47.49 -21.39
C ALA A 698 -42.90 48.92 -21.24
N PHE A 699 -41.59 49.14 -21.36
CA PHE A 699 -40.99 50.47 -21.36
C PHE A 699 -41.41 51.32 -22.57
N CYS A 700 -41.56 50.70 -23.75
CA CYS A 700 -42.07 51.41 -24.94
C CYS A 700 -43.51 51.90 -24.72
N VAL A 701 -44.39 51.03 -24.22
CA VAL A 701 -45.79 51.38 -23.88
C VAL A 701 -45.85 52.42 -22.76
N TRP A 702 -44.95 52.35 -21.78
CA TRP A 702 -44.88 53.35 -20.72
C TRP A 702 -44.43 54.73 -21.24
N LYS A 703 -43.50 54.74 -22.20
CA LYS A 703 -42.99 55.96 -22.83
C LYS A 703 -44.02 56.61 -23.78
N ASP A 704 -44.83 55.82 -24.46
CA ASP A 704 -45.87 56.29 -25.38
C ASP A 704 -47.19 55.54 -25.12
N SER A 705 -48.16 56.25 -24.52
CA SER A 705 -49.47 55.70 -24.18
C SER A 705 -50.32 55.31 -25.38
N HIS A 706 -49.92 55.65 -26.61
CA HIS A 706 -50.62 55.24 -27.84
C HIS A 706 -50.14 53.89 -28.38
N THR A 707 -49.04 53.33 -27.86
CA THR A 707 -48.54 52.01 -28.29
C THR A 707 -49.16 50.89 -27.45
N ASP A 708 -49.57 49.79 -28.09
CA ASP A 708 -50.20 48.64 -27.42
C ASP A 708 -49.17 47.53 -27.13
N PHE A 709 -49.15 47.04 -25.88
CA PHE A 709 -48.31 45.93 -25.45
C PHE A 709 -48.63 44.64 -26.22
N VAL A 710 -49.91 44.42 -26.56
CA VAL A 710 -50.32 43.26 -27.35
C VAL A 710 -49.61 43.29 -28.69
N GLN A 711 -49.62 44.43 -29.37
CA GLN A 711 -48.96 44.59 -30.67
C GLN A 711 -47.42 44.45 -30.58
N LEU A 712 -46.81 45.09 -29.59
CA LEU A 712 -45.35 45.15 -29.44
C LEU A 712 -44.73 43.82 -28.96
N TYR A 713 -45.46 43.05 -28.15
CA TYR A 713 -44.96 41.81 -27.55
C TYR A 713 -45.74 40.57 -27.99
N LEU A 714 -47.05 40.50 -27.72
CA LEU A 714 -47.83 39.28 -27.97
C LEU A 714 -47.97 38.96 -29.46
N ASP A 715 -48.17 39.97 -30.30
CA ASP A 715 -48.34 39.85 -31.75
C ASP A 715 -47.05 39.95 -32.56
N ASN A 716 -45.95 40.28 -31.89
CA ASN A 716 -44.64 40.38 -32.49
C ASN A 716 -44.19 39.03 -33.10
N LYS A 717 -43.87 39.03 -34.40
CA LYS A 717 -43.46 37.84 -35.15
C LYS A 717 -42.21 37.18 -34.55
N TRP A 718 -41.24 37.96 -34.11
CA TRP A 718 -40.03 37.45 -33.46
C TRP A 718 -40.36 36.79 -32.12
N VAL A 719 -41.22 37.39 -31.28
CA VAL A 719 -41.65 36.79 -30.01
C VAL A 719 -42.38 35.46 -30.23
N LYS A 720 -43.31 35.41 -31.18
CA LYS A 720 -44.01 34.17 -31.57
C LYS A 720 -43.02 33.08 -32.01
N GLN A 721 -42.02 33.44 -32.80
CA GLN A 721 -40.98 32.52 -33.25
C GLN A 721 -40.09 32.03 -32.10
N VAL A 722 -39.66 32.91 -31.20
CA VAL A 722 -38.85 32.53 -30.02
C VAL A 722 -39.65 31.65 -29.07
N ARG A 723 -40.93 31.94 -28.83
CA ARG A 723 -41.83 31.09 -28.03
C ARG A 723 -41.98 29.69 -28.63
N PHE A 724 -42.14 29.59 -29.95
CA PHE A 724 -42.16 28.30 -30.64
C PHE A 724 -40.83 27.54 -30.50
N LEU A 725 -39.70 28.22 -30.72
CA LEU A 725 -38.36 27.62 -30.54
C LEU A 725 -38.08 27.21 -29.09
N LEU A 726 -38.64 27.93 -28.12
CA LEU A 726 -38.57 27.58 -26.70
C LEU A 726 -39.36 26.30 -26.42
N PHE A 727 -40.60 26.20 -26.91
CA PHE A 727 -41.42 24.99 -26.81
C PHE A 727 -40.73 23.77 -27.43
N VAL A 728 -40.22 23.93 -28.66
CA VAL A 728 -39.43 22.89 -29.35
C VAL A 728 -38.19 22.51 -28.55
N GLY A 729 -37.46 23.49 -28.02
CA GLY A 729 -36.28 23.26 -27.18
C GLY A 729 -36.59 22.48 -25.90
N ILE A 730 -37.66 22.83 -25.19
CA ILE A 730 -38.11 22.13 -23.98
C ILE A 730 -38.51 20.68 -24.32
N HIS A 731 -39.22 20.47 -25.43
CA HIS A 731 -39.59 19.14 -25.90
C HIS A 731 -38.36 18.27 -26.22
N HIS A 732 -37.40 18.80 -26.99
CA HIS A 732 -36.16 18.10 -27.30
C HIS A 732 -35.30 17.84 -26.06
N LEU A 733 -35.28 18.76 -25.08
CA LEU A 733 -34.60 18.56 -23.82
C LEU A 733 -35.17 17.36 -23.07
N GLY A 734 -36.50 17.19 -23.07
CA GLY A 734 -37.17 16.03 -22.49
C GLY A 734 -36.78 14.71 -23.17
N LEU A 735 -36.71 14.70 -24.50
CA LEU A 735 -36.30 13.52 -25.28
C LEU A 735 -34.82 13.17 -25.07
N ALA A 736 -33.92 14.14 -25.30
CA ALA A 736 -32.47 13.95 -25.18
C ALA A 736 -32.06 13.64 -23.73
N GLY A 737 -32.73 14.23 -22.74
CA GLY A 737 -32.50 13.92 -21.32
C GLY A 737 -32.88 12.49 -20.95
N ARG A 738 -33.95 11.93 -21.53
CA ARG A 738 -34.30 10.51 -21.37
C ARG A 738 -33.27 9.60 -22.05
N ALA A 739 -32.85 9.94 -23.26
CA ALA A 739 -31.83 9.18 -23.99
C ALA A 739 -30.48 9.15 -23.25
N LEU A 740 -30.03 10.29 -22.73
CA LEU A 740 -28.80 10.39 -21.93
C LEU A 740 -28.87 9.51 -20.66
N ARG A 741 -30.03 9.48 -20.00
CA ARG A 741 -30.22 8.63 -18.82
C ARG A 741 -30.12 7.15 -19.14
N GLU A 742 -30.67 6.73 -20.27
CA GLU A 742 -30.60 5.34 -20.72
C GLU A 742 -29.17 4.97 -21.12
N ALA A 743 -28.49 5.81 -21.90
CA ALA A 743 -27.10 5.61 -22.30
C ALA A 743 -26.15 5.50 -21.08
N CYS A 744 -26.32 6.35 -20.05
CA CYS A 744 -25.55 6.24 -18.81
C CYS A 744 -25.79 4.92 -18.06
N ARG A 745 -26.99 4.34 -18.17
CA ARG A 745 -27.32 3.04 -17.57
C ARG A 745 -26.64 1.92 -18.36
N THR A 746 -26.74 1.96 -19.69
CA THR A 746 -26.10 1.01 -20.60
C THR A 746 -24.58 0.99 -20.43
N ASP A 747 -23.92 2.15 -20.37
CA ASP A 747 -22.46 2.26 -20.17
C ASP A 747 -22.01 1.64 -18.85
N ARG A 748 -22.79 1.86 -17.80
CA ARG A 748 -22.52 1.26 -16.47
C ARG A 748 -22.65 -0.26 -16.55
N ASP A 749 -23.72 -0.75 -17.17
CA ASP A 749 -23.98 -2.19 -17.27
C ASP A 749 -22.91 -2.85 -18.17
N ALA A 750 -22.46 -2.18 -19.24
CA ALA A 750 -21.35 -2.60 -20.09
C ALA A 750 -20.01 -2.63 -19.33
N TYR A 751 -19.73 -1.64 -18.49
CA TYR A 751 -18.54 -1.63 -17.63
C TYR A 751 -18.56 -2.79 -16.63
N ILE A 752 -19.69 -3.04 -15.97
CA ILE A 752 -19.86 -4.19 -15.07
C ILE A 752 -19.69 -5.50 -15.83
N ASN A 753 -20.27 -5.63 -17.03
CA ASN A 753 -20.10 -6.80 -17.88
C ASN A 753 -18.64 -6.98 -18.33
N SER A 754 -17.92 -5.89 -18.63
CA SER A 754 -16.49 -5.96 -18.97
C SER A 754 -15.64 -6.44 -17.78
N LEU A 755 -15.98 -6.04 -16.55
CA LEU A 755 -15.36 -6.57 -15.33
C LEU A 755 -15.68 -8.06 -15.12
N ALA A 756 -16.89 -8.49 -15.48
CA ALA A 756 -17.31 -9.90 -15.44
C ALA A 756 -16.65 -10.75 -16.54
N LEU A 757 -16.42 -10.20 -17.74
CA LEU A 757 -15.67 -10.88 -18.81
C LEU A 757 -14.18 -10.96 -18.48
N GLN A 758 -13.60 -9.91 -17.88
CA GLN A 758 -12.24 -9.96 -17.33
C GLN A 758 -12.11 -11.00 -16.22
N PHE A 759 -13.18 -11.28 -15.49
CA PHE A 759 -13.24 -12.36 -14.50
C PHE A 759 -13.20 -13.75 -15.15
N ASP A 760 -13.75 -13.92 -16.36
CA ASP A 760 -13.77 -15.19 -17.08
C ASP A 760 -12.42 -15.53 -17.77
N GLN A 761 -11.60 -14.51 -18.07
CA GLN A 761 -10.36 -14.65 -18.85
C GLN A 761 -9.06 -14.35 -18.07
N GLY A 762 -9.13 -13.83 -16.85
CA GLY A 762 -7.97 -13.35 -16.08
C GLY A 762 -7.22 -14.42 -15.29
N SER A 763 -5.95 -14.15 -14.95
CA SER A 763 -5.16 -14.99 -14.04
C SER A 763 -5.74 -15.02 -12.62
N SER A 764 -5.45 -16.04 -11.79
CA SER A 764 -6.06 -16.24 -10.46
C SER A 764 -5.93 -15.08 -9.46
N ARG A 765 -4.97 -14.17 -9.67
CA ARG A 765 -4.79 -12.95 -8.87
C ARG A 765 -5.63 -11.77 -9.38
N GLU A 766 -5.75 -11.62 -10.69
CA GLU A 766 -6.63 -10.64 -11.33
C GLU A 766 -8.08 -11.02 -11.13
N MET A 767 -8.40 -12.32 -11.14
CA MET A 767 -9.68 -12.88 -10.72
C MET A 767 -10.04 -12.44 -9.31
N PHE A 768 -9.13 -12.57 -8.33
CA PHE A 768 -9.38 -12.16 -6.94
C PHE A 768 -9.62 -10.65 -6.82
N ALA A 769 -8.83 -9.82 -7.51
CA ALA A 769 -9.01 -8.37 -7.50
C ALA A 769 -10.31 -7.91 -8.19
N ALA A 770 -10.66 -8.52 -9.34
CA ALA A 770 -11.89 -8.26 -10.07
C ALA A 770 -13.12 -8.75 -9.29
N PHE A 771 -13.07 -9.96 -8.72
CA PHE A 771 -14.08 -10.54 -7.84
C PHE A 771 -14.35 -9.66 -6.62
N HIS A 772 -13.31 -9.12 -5.97
CA HIS A 772 -13.47 -8.18 -4.85
C HIS A 772 -14.02 -6.81 -5.27
N ARG A 773 -13.73 -6.33 -6.49
CA ARG A 773 -14.37 -5.11 -7.04
C ARG A 773 -15.84 -5.36 -7.36
N LEU A 774 -16.18 -6.54 -7.88
CA LEU A 774 -17.52 -6.96 -8.26
C LEU A 774 -18.43 -7.20 -7.04
N LEU A 775 -17.93 -7.91 -6.02
CA LEU A 775 -18.70 -8.27 -4.82
C LEU A 775 -18.59 -7.23 -3.69
N GLY A 776 -17.68 -6.27 -3.79
CA GLY A 776 -17.49 -5.24 -2.77
C GLY A 776 -16.97 -5.75 -1.42
N HIS A 777 -16.24 -6.88 -1.42
CA HIS A 777 -15.89 -7.65 -0.22
C HIS A 777 -14.71 -7.11 0.62
N LYS A 778 -14.14 -5.93 0.33
CA LYS A 778 -13.32 -5.27 1.35
C LYS A 778 -14.25 -4.90 2.51
N ARG A 779 -13.75 -4.86 3.75
CA ARG A 779 -14.48 -4.32 4.93
C ARG A 779 -15.15 -2.95 4.68
N LYS A 780 -14.83 -2.27 3.58
CA LYS A 780 -15.47 -1.07 3.04
C LYS A 780 -16.28 -1.42 1.80
N LYS A 781 -17.60 -1.28 1.86
CA LYS A 781 -18.47 -1.36 0.67
C LYS A 781 -17.94 -0.33 -0.35
N PRO A 782 -17.74 -0.70 -1.63
CA PRO A 782 -17.36 0.28 -2.63
C PRO A 782 -18.42 1.38 -2.60
N PHE A 783 -17.97 2.64 -2.51
CA PHE A 783 -18.80 3.83 -2.50
C PHE A 783 -19.61 4.15 -1.21
N GLN A 784 -19.40 3.40 -0.13
CA GLN A 784 -19.80 3.90 1.19
C GLN A 784 -18.99 5.16 1.51
N LEU A 785 -19.69 6.25 1.85
CA LEU A 785 -19.04 7.46 2.30
C LEU A 785 -18.28 7.16 3.61
N GLU A 786 -17.05 7.63 3.69
CA GLU A 786 -16.29 7.60 4.93
C GLU A 786 -16.88 8.64 5.90
N PRO A 787 -16.67 8.54 7.22
CA PRO A 787 -17.08 9.60 8.14
C PRO A 787 -16.52 10.98 7.69
N LEU A 788 -17.22 12.06 8.03
CA LEU A 788 -16.70 13.40 7.82
C LEU A 788 -15.40 13.59 8.63
N PRO A 789 -14.40 14.32 8.09
CA PRO A 789 -13.10 14.51 8.76
C PRO A 789 -13.22 15.53 9.90
N GLY A 790 -13.84 15.14 11.01
CA GLY A 790 -13.94 15.93 12.24
C GLY A 790 -13.59 15.06 13.44
N LEU A 791 -12.87 15.63 14.40
CA LEU A 791 -12.47 14.94 15.64
C LEU A 791 -12.78 15.82 16.84
N LYS A 792 -13.23 15.22 17.94
CA LYS A 792 -13.45 15.93 19.20
C LYS A 792 -12.24 15.78 20.12
N ARG A 793 -11.97 16.82 20.89
CA ARG A 793 -11.06 16.81 22.03
C ARG A 793 -11.70 16.07 23.20
N ASP A 794 -10.92 15.81 24.24
CA ASP A 794 -11.38 15.12 25.45
C ASP A 794 -12.43 15.92 26.24
N ASP A 795 -12.44 17.24 26.08
CA ASP A 795 -13.46 18.15 26.63
C ASP A 795 -14.76 18.20 25.81
N GLY A 796 -14.85 17.45 24.70
CA GLY A 796 -16.01 17.39 23.81
C GLY A 796 -16.05 18.47 22.72
N THR A 797 -15.12 19.42 22.69
CA THR A 797 -15.02 20.46 21.65
C THR A 797 -14.43 19.90 20.34
N VAL A 798 -14.79 20.48 19.19
CA VAL A 798 -14.31 20.01 17.87
C VAL A 798 -12.92 20.58 17.58
N CYS A 799 -12.01 19.75 17.05
CA CYS A 799 -10.73 20.21 16.54
C CYS A 799 -10.96 21.18 15.37
N THR A 800 -10.46 22.40 15.50
CA THR A 800 -10.83 23.50 14.62
C THR A 800 -9.93 23.61 13.39
N ASP A 801 -8.77 22.96 13.38
CA ASP A 801 -7.86 22.95 12.25
C ASP A 801 -7.06 21.65 12.14
N ALA A 802 -6.30 21.53 11.05
CA ALA A 802 -5.52 20.34 10.76
C ALA A 802 -4.38 20.10 11.77
N LEU A 803 -3.86 21.13 12.43
CA LEU A 803 -2.80 21.00 13.43
C LEU A 803 -3.36 20.40 14.72
N GLU A 804 -4.47 20.93 15.22
CA GLU A 804 -5.17 20.39 16.39
C GLU A 804 -5.62 18.94 16.16
N LEU A 805 -6.12 18.63 14.97
CA LEU A 805 -6.51 17.26 14.60
C LEU A 805 -5.31 16.31 14.61
N ARG A 806 -4.15 16.73 14.08
CA ARG A 806 -2.91 15.94 14.11
C ARG A 806 -2.43 15.73 15.55
N GLU A 807 -2.38 16.79 16.36
CA GLU A 807 -1.94 16.71 17.75
C GLU A 807 -2.82 15.76 18.57
N ARG A 808 -4.14 15.81 18.38
CA ARG A 808 -5.06 14.88 19.06
C ARG A 808 -4.78 13.43 18.67
N TRP A 809 -4.49 13.16 17.40
CA TRP A 809 -4.06 11.82 16.97
C TRP A 809 -2.70 11.42 17.55
N ARG A 810 -1.74 12.35 17.67
CA ARG A 810 -0.43 12.08 18.29
C ARG A 810 -0.58 11.65 19.74
N VAL A 811 -1.37 12.40 20.52
CA VAL A 811 -1.67 12.07 21.92
C VAL A 811 -2.37 10.71 22.03
N HIS A 812 -3.38 10.46 21.18
CA HIS A 812 -4.14 9.21 21.23
C HIS A 812 -3.28 7.98 20.89
N PHE A 813 -2.60 7.98 19.75
CA PHE A 813 -1.78 6.84 19.33
C PHE A 813 -0.48 6.73 20.13
N GLY A 814 0.09 7.86 20.56
CA GLY A 814 1.24 7.87 21.46
C GLY A 814 0.91 7.19 22.79
N ALA A 815 -0.24 7.51 23.40
CA ALA A 815 -0.67 6.87 24.66
C ALA A 815 -0.84 5.34 24.55
N LEU A 816 -1.21 4.81 23.38
CA LEU A 816 -1.31 3.35 23.19
C LEU A 816 0.03 2.65 23.36
N GLU A 817 1.14 3.27 22.94
CA GLU A 817 2.49 2.69 22.91
C GLU A 817 3.45 3.30 23.95
N ALA A 818 2.89 3.98 24.96
CA ALA A 818 3.62 4.77 25.95
C ALA A 818 4.60 5.78 25.30
N GLY A 819 4.20 6.32 24.14
CA GLY A 819 5.06 7.06 23.25
C GLY A 819 5.25 8.53 23.62
N GLN A 820 6.41 9.07 23.24
CA GLN A 820 6.79 10.46 23.48
C GLN A 820 7.14 11.15 22.17
N THR A 821 6.71 12.40 22.02
CA THR A 821 7.10 13.27 20.91
C THR A 821 8.62 13.44 20.90
N SER A 822 9.24 13.17 19.75
CA SER A 822 10.67 13.39 19.51
C SER A 822 10.87 14.23 18.24
N SER A 823 12.12 14.51 17.90
CA SER A 823 12.49 15.11 16.60
C SER A 823 13.19 14.08 15.73
N LEU A 824 13.14 14.26 14.41
CA LEU A 824 13.84 13.38 13.45
C LEU A 824 15.35 13.35 13.71
N LEU A 825 15.93 14.50 14.06
CA LEU A 825 17.35 14.61 14.44
C LEU A 825 17.63 14.00 15.82
N GLY A 826 16.69 14.07 16.76
CA GLY A 826 16.81 13.42 18.07
C GLY A 826 16.86 11.90 17.95
N ILE A 827 16.02 11.31 17.09
CA ILE A 827 16.03 9.87 16.81
C ILE A 827 17.35 9.44 16.15
N ALA A 828 17.87 10.26 15.22
CA ALA A 828 19.17 10.00 14.61
C ALA A 828 20.31 10.13 15.63
N GLY A 829 20.33 11.19 16.44
CA GLY A 829 21.35 11.41 17.47
C GLY A 829 21.38 10.29 18.51
N GLU A 830 20.23 9.85 19.02
CA GLU A 830 20.17 8.70 19.94
C GLU A 830 20.74 7.40 19.37
N ALA A 831 20.63 7.19 18.06
CA ALA A 831 21.19 6.02 17.38
C ALA A 831 22.69 6.19 17.05
N LEU A 832 23.15 7.42 16.78
CA LEU A 832 24.48 7.71 16.24
C LEU A 832 25.48 8.18 17.31
N ASP A 833 25.01 8.73 18.43
CA ASP A 833 25.84 9.19 19.55
C ASP A 833 26.22 8.07 20.54
N VAL A 834 25.84 6.82 20.25
CA VAL A 834 26.20 5.65 21.08
C VAL A 834 27.71 5.41 20.96
N LYS A 835 28.47 5.76 22.01
CA LYS A 835 29.92 5.55 22.04
C LYS A 835 30.23 4.05 22.08
N ALA A 836 31.22 3.62 21.30
CA ALA A 836 31.67 2.21 21.26
C ALA A 836 32.02 1.64 22.66
N ALA A 837 32.43 2.48 23.61
CA ALA A 837 32.73 2.09 25.00
C ALA A 837 31.50 1.86 25.90
N GLN A 838 30.29 2.17 25.45
CA GLN A 838 29.03 2.04 26.20
C GLN A 838 28.15 0.87 25.73
N VAL A 839 28.55 0.16 24.68
CA VAL A 839 27.81 -0.98 24.14
C VAL A 839 28.35 -2.27 24.78
N PRO A 840 27.53 -3.08 25.48
CA PRO A 840 27.97 -4.39 25.93
C PRO A 840 28.43 -5.24 24.74
N ALA A 841 29.43 -6.11 24.95
CA ALA A 841 29.97 -6.95 23.89
C ALA A 841 28.84 -7.75 23.21
N TRP A 842 28.62 -7.51 21.92
CA TRP A 842 27.56 -8.18 21.17
C TRP A 842 27.87 -9.68 21.10
N PRO A 843 26.96 -10.57 21.55
CA PRO A 843 27.17 -12.01 21.42
C PRO A 843 27.18 -12.38 19.93
N HIS A 844 28.07 -13.28 19.52
CA HIS A 844 28.06 -13.82 18.16
C HIS A 844 27.28 -15.15 18.09
N PRO A 845 26.73 -15.50 16.92
CA PRO A 845 26.09 -16.81 16.72
C PRO A 845 27.02 -17.96 17.11
N GLU A 846 26.50 -18.98 17.80
CA GLU A 846 27.27 -20.18 18.17
C GLU A 846 27.62 -21.04 16.96
N HIS A 847 26.76 -21.04 15.94
CA HIS A 847 26.91 -21.81 14.71
C HIS A 847 26.44 -21.01 13.50
N ALA A 848 27.13 -21.17 12.37
CA ALA A 848 26.78 -20.52 11.12
C ALA A 848 25.41 -20.97 10.56
N ASP A 849 24.91 -22.15 10.94
CA ASP A 849 23.57 -22.66 10.60
C ASP A 849 22.42 -21.78 11.13
N LEU A 850 22.67 -20.95 12.15
CA LEU A 850 21.68 -20.04 12.72
C LEU A 850 21.51 -18.75 11.90
N ILE A 851 22.38 -18.53 10.91
CA ILE A 851 22.48 -17.27 10.19
C ILE A 851 21.81 -17.42 8.82
N PRO A 852 20.92 -16.50 8.43
CA PRO A 852 20.31 -16.55 7.11
C PRO A 852 21.35 -16.46 5.99
N THR A 853 21.24 -17.31 4.97
CA THR A 853 22.10 -17.25 3.79
C THR A 853 21.59 -16.22 2.78
N ALA A 854 22.44 -15.81 1.83
CA ALA A 854 22.02 -14.97 0.70
C ALA A 854 20.85 -15.57 -0.10
N ALA A 855 20.83 -16.90 -0.27
CA ALA A 855 19.73 -17.61 -0.92
C ALA A 855 18.42 -17.47 -0.13
N MET A 856 18.47 -17.56 1.21
CA MET A 856 17.31 -17.30 2.07
C MET A 856 16.80 -15.86 1.94
N LEU A 857 17.71 -14.88 1.89
CA LEU A 857 17.38 -13.47 1.69
C LEU A 857 16.68 -13.26 0.34
N GLN A 858 17.25 -13.78 -0.74
CA GLN A 858 16.68 -13.69 -2.08
C GLN A 858 15.27 -14.31 -2.14
N ARG A 859 15.08 -15.51 -1.58
CA ARG A 859 13.77 -16.16 -1.51
C ARG A 859 12.76 -15.33 -0.74
N THR A 860 13.18 -14.72 0.36
CA THR A 860 12.33 -13.81 1.15
C THR A 860 11.89 -12.60 0.33
N LEU A 861 12.82 -11.99 -0.41
CA LEU A 861 12.52 -10.87 -1.31
C LEU A 861 11.53 -11.28 -2.41
N ALA A 862 11.75 -12.43 -3.06
CA ALA A 862 10.85 -12.97 -4.09
C ALA A 862 9.43 -13.30 -3.56
N ALA A 863 9.32 -13.67 -2.28
CA ALA A 863 8.06 -13.94 -1.59
C ALA A 863 7.29 -12.68 -1.17
N THR A 864 7.89 -11.49 -1.28
CA THR A 864 7.29 -10.23 -0.83
C THR A 864 5.87 -10.03 -1.37
N LYS A 865 4.96 -9.64 -0.48
CA LYS A 865 3.58 -9.30 -0.84
C LYS A 865 3.53 -7.95 -1.56
N VAL A 866 3.07 -7.95 -2.80
CA VAL A 866 2.89 -6.75 -3.64
C VAL A 866 1.58 -6.01 -3.36
N ASN A 867 1.43 -4.81 -3.91
CA ASN A 867 0.32 -3.87 -3.70
C ASN A 867 0.17 -3.42 -2.24
N LYS A 868 1.27 -3.42 -1.50
CA LYS A 868 1.35 -2.85 -0.15
C LYS A 868 1.91 -1.43 -0.20
N ALA A 869 1.59 -0.64 0.82
CA ALA A 869 2.17 0.70 0.92
C ALA A 869 3.68 0.57 1.16
N PRO A 870 4.51 1.38 0.48
CA PRO A 870 5.95 1.40 0.73
C PRO A 870 6.24 1.87 2.16
N GLY A 871 7.39 1.46 2.68
CA GLY A 871 7.91 1.85 3.99
C GLY A 871 8.36 3.31 4.02
N PHE A 872 9.13 3.67 5.06
CA PHE A 872 9.70 5.01 5.20
C PHE A 872 10.74 5.33 4.11
N ASP A 873 11.36 4.30 3.54
CA ASP A 873 12.18 4.36 2.32
C ASP A 873 11.39 4.74 1.05
N SER A 874 10.06 4.80 1.09
CA SER A 874 9.20 5.04 -0.09
C SER A 874 9.44 4.08 -1.27
N LEU A 875 10.15 2.96 -1.07
CA LEU A 875 10.46 1.97 -2.08
C LEU A 875 9.31 0.95 -2.19
N PRO A 876 8.76 0.70 -3.39
CA PRO A 876 7.66 -0.24 -3.55
C PRO A 876 8.08 -1.71 -3.29
N PRO A 877 7.24 -2.53 -2.64
CA PRO A 877 7.52 -3.96 -2.42
C PRO A 877 7.67 -4.77 -3.72
N GLU A 878 7.17 -4.25 -4.84
CA GLU A 878 7.37 -4.82 -6.17
C GLU A 878 8.85 -4.85 -6.57
N LEU A 879 9.67 -3.91 -6.07
CA LEU A 879 11.11 -3.93 -6.29
C LEU A 879 11.72 -5.22 -5.72
N CYS A 880 11.36 -5.56 -4.48
CA CYS A 880 11.83 -6.79 -3.82
C CYS A 880 11.37 -8.05 -4.58
N LYS A 881 10.14 -8.07 -5.08
CA LYS A 881 9.59 -9.25 -5.74
C LYS A 881 10.19 -9.50 -7.13
N HIS A 882 10.33 -8.45 -7.95
CA HIS A 882 10.72 -8.58 -9.36
C HIS A 882 12.23 -8.55 -9.58
N PHE A 883 12.99 -8.00 -8.64
CA PHE A 883 14.46 -7.87 -8.71
C PHE A 883 15.12 -8.51 -7.50
N ALA A 884 14.57 -9.65 -7.03
CA ALA A 884 14.99 -10.30 -5.78
C ALA A 884 16.47 -10.70 -5.77
N SER A 885 16.99 -11.22 -6.89
CA SER A 885 18.38 -11.63 -7.03
C SER A 885 19.32 -10.42 -6.97
N ASP A 886 19.10 -9.44 -7.84
CA ASP A 886 19.87 -8.19 -7.89
C ASP A 886 19.87 -7.46 -6.53
N LEU A 887 18.71 -7.43 -5.85
CA LEU A 887 18.55 -6.77 -4.57
C LEU A 887 19.15 -7.58 -3.41
N ALA A 888 19.17 -8.91 -3.47
CA ALA A 888 19.81 -9.75 -2.47
C ALA A 888 21.32 -9.46 -2.40
N ASP A 889 21.99 -9.30 -3.53
CA ASP A 889 23.41 -8.93 -3.57
C ASP A 889 23.71 -7.56 -2.95
N VAL A 890 22.77 -6.63 -3.09
CA VAL A 890 22.85 -5.28 -2.49
C VAL A 890 22.61 -5.33 -0.97
N LEU A 891 21.64 -6.12 -0.50
CA LEU A 891 21.22 -6.14 0.90
C LEU A 891 21.99 -7.15 1.76
N HIS A 892 22.59 -8.18 1.16
CA HIS A 892 23.30 -9.23 1.89
C HIS A 892 24.41 -8.69 2.80
N PRO A 893 25.32 -7.80 2.36
CA PRO A 893 26.36 -7.26 3.24
C PRO A 893 25.79 -6.45 4.42
N LEU A 894 24.64 -5.80 4.24
CA LEU A 894 23.95 -5.08 5.32
C LEU A 894 23.29 -6.05 6.31
N MET A 895 22.73 -7.15 5.83
CA MET A 895 22.22 -8.24 6.68
C MET A 895 23.34 -8.86 7.54
N LEU A 896 24.52 -9.11 6.97
CA LEU A 896 25.66 -9.63 7.75
C LEU A 896 26.10 -8.65 8.84
N LYS A 897 26.11 -7.33 8.58
CA LYS A 897 26.38 -6.32 9.63
C LYS A 897 25.37 -6.40 10.77
N HIS A 898 24.09 -6.61 10.45
CA HIS A 898 23.06 -6.76 11.47
C HIS A 898 23.29 -7.97 12.37
N VAL A 899 23.62 -9.13 11.77
CA VAL A 899 23.86 -10.39 12.47
C VAL A 899 25.03 -10.29 13.45
N TRP A 900 26.18 -9.76 13.00
CA TRP A 900 27.43 -9.81 13.75
C TRP A 900 27.78 -8.52 14.52
N ARG A 901 27.23 -7.37 14.15
CA ARG A 901 27.45 -6.09 14.87
C ARG A 901 26.25 -5.64 15.68
N GLY A 902 25.13 -6.37 15.60
CA GLY A 902 23.95 -6.15 16.44
C GLY A 902 23.27 -4.80 16.24
N CYS A 903 23.46 -4.16 15.09
CA CYS A 903 22.90 -2.83 14.83
C CYS A 903 21.97 -2.89 13.62
N GLU A 904 20.73 -2.44 13.82
CA GLU A 904 19.75 -2.29 12.76
C GLU A 904 19.70 -0.83 12.28
N PRO A 905 19.59 -0.57 10.97
CA PRO A 905 19.45 0.78 10.46
C PRO A 905 18.28 1.56 11.09
N VAL A 906 18.55 2.75 11.65
CA VAL A 906 17.53 3.60 12.29
C VAL A 906 16.38 3.94 11.35
N GLY A 907 16.66 4.08 10.06
CA GLY A 907 15.68 4.36 9.01
C GLY A 907 14.74 3.19 8.65
N TRP A 908 15.09 1.97 9.06
CA TRP A 908 14.26 0.78 8.86
C TRP A 908 13.40 0.45 10.09
N LYS A 909 13.59 1.17 11.21
CA LYS A 909 12.77 1.04 12.41
C LYS A 909 11.45 1.82 12.22
N GLY A 910 10.33 1.10 12.14
CA GLY A 910 8.96 1.63 12.03
C GLY A 910 8.05 0.80 11.10
N GLY A 911 6.74 1.09 11.00
CA GLY A 911 5.87 0.36 10.05
C GLY A 911 4.44 0.89 9.86
N ARG A 912 3.68 0.21 8.98
CA ARG A 912 2.31 0.58 8.51
C ARG A 912 1.40 -0.65 8.35
N ALA A 913 0.08 -0.48 8.49
CA ALA A 913 -0.89 -1.56 8.66
C ALA A 913 -1.36 -2.36 7.39
N GLY A 914 -1.58 -3.68 7.55
CA GLY A 914 -2.68 -4.46 6.91
C GLY A 914 -2.37 -5.82 6.23
N CYS A 915 -2.89 -6.95 6.79
CA CYS A 915 -3.12 -8.29 6.14
C CYS A 915 -4.30 -9.08 6.78
N SER A 916 -4.80 -10.17 6.15
CA SER A 916 -6.11 -10.87 6.38
C SER A 916 -6.00 -12.36 6.82
N VAL A 917 -7.10 -12.96 7.35
CA VAL A 917 -7.15 -14.04 8.38
C VAL A 917 -8.21 -15.16 8.18
N VAL A 918 -8.25 -15.84 7.04
CA VAL A 918 -9.39 -16.72 6.68
C VAL A 918 -9.34 -18.13 7.32
N PHE A 919 -8.19 -18.62 7.77
CA PHE A 919 -8.01 -20.02 8.21
C PHE A 919 -8.68 -20.36 9.55
N GLY A 920 -8.52 -19.53 10.59
CA GLY A 920 -9.09 -19.79 11.93
C GLY A 920 -10.62 -19.87 11.94
N ALA A 921 -11.29 -19.08 11.09
CA ALA A 921 -12.73 -19.11 10.95
C ALA A 921 -13.25 -20.42 10.33
N HIS A 922 -12.50 -21.04 9.41
CA HIS A 922 -12.89 -22.32 8.82
C HIS A 922 -12.79 -23.46 9.84
N LEU A 923 -11.74 -23.48 10.66
CA LEU A 923 -11.55 -24.50 11.69
C LEU A 923 -12.67 -24.47 12.74
N ALA A 924 -13.00 -23.29 13.28
CA ALA A 924 -14.08 -23.15 14.25
C ALA A 924 -15.46 -23.58 13.69
N ARG A 925 -15.75 -23.23 12.44
CA ARG A 925 -17.00 -23.63 11.76
C ARG A 925 -17.06 -25.13 11.46
N SER A 926 -15.93 -25.74 11.12
CA SER A 926 -15.84 -27.20 10.92
C SER A 926 -16.11 -27.95 12.22
N LEU A 927 -15.57 -27.49 13.36
CA LEU A 927 -15.84 -28.09 14.67
C LEU A 927 -17.32 -27.99 15.08
N ALA A 928 -17.96 -26.84 14.82
CA ALA A 928 -19.40 -26.67 15.05
C ALA A 928 -20.25 -27.60 14.17
N ARG A 929 -19.86 -27.78 12.89
CA ARG A 929 -20.52 -28.74 11.99
C ARG A 929 -20.33 -30.18 12.45
N ILE A 930 -19.13 -30.56 12.89
CA ILE A 930 -18.85 -31.90 13.43
C ILE A 930 -19.67 -32.14 14.70
N ALA A 931 -19.76 -31.15 15.59
CA ALA A 931 -20.59 -31.24 16.79
C ALA A 931 -22.07 -31.46 16.45
N HIS A 932 -22.59 -30.72 15.47
CA HIS A 932 -23.96 -30.88 14.96
C HIS A 932 -24.19 -32.28 14.39
N LEU A 933 -23.29 -32.78 13.54
CA LEU A 933 -23.37 -34.13 12.98
C LEU A 933 -23.33 -35.22 14.07
N ARG A 934 -22.55 -34.99 15.14
CA ARG A 934 -22.41 -35.90 16.30
C ARG A 934 -23.48 -35.68 17.38
N LYS A 935 -24.48 -34.82 17.14
CA LYS A 935 -25.53 -34.46 18.10
C LYS A 935 -24.99 -33.99 19.46
N LYS A 936 -23.86 -33.30 19.46
CA LYS A 936 -23.25 -32.70 20.65
C LYS A 936 -23.55 -31.22 20.71
N THR A 937 -23.93 -30.74 21.90
CA THR A 937 -23.99 -29.30 22.19
C THR A 937 -22.56 -28.75 22.25
N CYS A 938 -22.29 -27.72 21.45
CA CYS A 938 -21.01 -27.04 21.42
C CYS A 938 -21.17 -25.54 21.59
N PHE A 939 -20.14 -24.90 22.10
CA PHE A 939 -19.98 -23.45 22.08
C PHE A 939 -18.53 -23.11 21.78
N VAL A 940 -18.29 -21.87 21.34
CA VAL A 940 -16.95 -21.33 21.13
C VAL A 940 -16.86 -20.04 21.92
N VAL A 941 -15.90 -19.94 22.83
CA VAL A 941 -15.58 -18.68 23.50
C VAL A 941 -14.60 -17.93 22.64
N PHE A 942 -14.99 -16.74 22.18
CA PHE A 942 -14.08 -15.81 21.53
C PHE A 942 -13.56 -14.85 22.58
N ALA A 943 -12.25 -14.81 22.74
CA ALA A 943 -11.55 -13.83 23.55
C ALA A 943 -10.66 -13.00 22.62
N ASP A 944 -10.91 -11.69 22.63
CA ASP A 944 -10.13 -10.69 21.92
C ASP A 944 -9.25 -9.98 22.96
N ILE A 945 -7.93 -9.97 22.73
CA ILE A 945 -7.00 -9.25 23.60
C ILE A 945 -6.96 -7.80 23.12
N ALA A 946 -7.73 -6.93 23.77
CA ALA A 946 -7.79 -5.52 23.42
C ALA A 946 -6.40 -4.87 23.40
N SER A 947 -6.01 -4.32 22.24
CA SER A 947 -4.74 -3.62 22.03
C SER A 947 -3.48 -4.46 22.31
N ALA A 948 -3.55 -5.78 22.09
CA ALA A 948 -2.45 -6.70 22.41
C ALA A 948 -1.09 -6.19 21.90
N PHE A 949 -1.00 -5.90 20.61
CA PHE A 949 0.23 -5.42 19.98
C PHE A 949 0.79 -4.11 20.56
N TYR A 950 -0.07 -3.23 21.08
CA TYR A 950 0.34 -1.92 21.61
C TYR A 950 0.68 -1.97 23.11
N SER A 951 0.17 -2.97 23.83
CA SER A 951 0.33 -3.12 25.27
C SER A 951 1.42 -4.11 25.68
N ALA A 952 2.07 -4.80 24.72
CA ALA A 952 3.10 -5.78 25.00
C ALA A 952 4.34 -5.17 25.67
N ILE A 953 4.78 -5.74 26.79
CA ILE A 953 6.08 -5.43 27.42
C ILE A 953 7.11 -6.39 26.83
N THR A 954 7.79 -5.96 25.76
CA THR A 954 8.69 -6.82 24.96
C THR A 954 9.91 -7.31 25.75
N GLN A 955 10.25 -6.63 26.85
CA GLN A 955 11.30 -7.04 27.80
C GLN A 955 10.98 -8.35 28.54
N LEU A 956 9.70 -8.74 28.64
CA LEU A 956 9.30 -10.06 29.16
C LEU A 956 9.56 -11.18 28.14
N ILE A 957 9.75 -10.82 26.86
CA ILE A 957 9.96 -11.76 25.76
C ILE A 957 11.45 -11.96 25.52
N ALA A 958 12.21 -10.87 25.45
CA ALA A 958 13.66 -10.87 25.24
C ALA A 958 14.31 -9.76 26.08
N SER A 959 15.36 -10.09 26.84
CA SER A 959 16.10 -9.14 27.66
C SER A 959 17.52 -8.96 27.15
N ASN A 960 18.07 -7.75 27.23
CA ASN A 960 19.48 -7.47 26.92
C ASN A 960 20.37 -7.37 28.17
N GLY A 961 19.86 -7.77 29.34
CA GLY A 961 20.58 -7.70 30.61
C GLY A 961 20.73 -6.29 31.20
N ALA A 962 20.38 -5.23 30.47
CA ALA A 962 20.31 -3.88 31.00
C ALA A 962 19.00 -3.73 31.79
N GLY A 963 19.10 -3.74 33.12
CA GLY A 963 17.94 -3.62 34.01
C GLY A 963 17.03 -2.44 33.66
N MET A 964 15.72 -2.65 33.78
CA MET A 964 14.72 -1.62 33.51
C MET A 964 14.77 -0.53 34.59
N THR A 965 14.98 0.73 34.20
CA THR A 965 14.98 1.86 35.16
C THR A 965 13.58 2.09 35.74
N ASP A 966 13.48 2.49 37.01
CA ASP A 966 12.20 2.80 37.69
C ASP A 966 11.35 3.85 36.94
N GLN A 967 11.99 4.84 36.32
CA GLN A 967 11.31 5.86 35.51
C GLN A 967 10.66 5.28 34.24
N LEU A 968 11.35 4.35 33.57
CA LEU A 968 10.79 3.63 32.42
C LEU A 968 9.67 2.68 32.86
N PHE A 969 9.84 2.00 33.99
CA PHE A 969 8.82 1.10 34.55
C PHE A 969 7.53 1.84 34.90
N GLN A 970 7.63 2.98 35.61
CA GLN A 970 6.47 3.84 35.87
C GLN A 970 5.80 4.32 34.57
N ARG A 971 6.58 4.67 33.55
CA ARG A 971 6.04 5.15 32.26
C ARG A 971 5.29 4.05 31.50
N ILE A 972 5.78 2.82 31.52
CA ILE A 972 5.11 1.68 30.87
C ILE A 972 3.81 1.30 31.60
N THR A 973 3.76 1.42 32.93
CA THR A 973 2.62 0.96 33.75
C THR A 973 1.56 2.03 34.01
N GLN A 974 1.92 3.31 34.11
CA GLN A 974 0.98 4.42 34.43
C GLN A 974 -0.23 4.52 33.47
N GLN A 975 -0.05 4.14 32.20
CA GLN A 975 -1.09 4.23 31.18
C GLN A 975 -1.89 2.92 30.98
N LEU A 976 -1.60 1.86 31.75
CA LEU A 976 -2.31 0.56 31.66
C LEU A 976 -3.51 0.45 32.61
N HIS A 977 -3.75 1.44 33.48
CA HIS A 977 -4.84 1.44 34.47
C HIS A 977 -4.88 0.17 35.35
N LEU A 978 -3.71 -0.34 35.72
CA LEU A 978 -3.53 -1.58 36.49
C LEU A 978 -3.74 -1.38 37.99
N SER A 979 -4.14 -2.44 38.70
CA SER A 979 -4.17 -2.44 40.16
C SER A 979 -2.74 -2.47 40.74
N LEU A 980 -2.58 -2.17 42.03
CA LEU A 980 -1.27 -2.24 42.68
C LEU A 980 -0.70 -3.66 42.66
N ASP A 981 -1.56 -4.67 42.81
CA ASP A 981 -1.17 -6.08 42.78
C ASP A 981 -0.65 -6.48 41.39
N ASP A 982 -1.35 -6.07 40.32
CA ASP A 982 -0.92 -6.32 38.93
C ASP A 982 0.44 -5.67 38.62
N VAL A 983 0.72 -4.49 39.17
CA VAL A 983 2.00 -3.79 38.97
C VAL A 983 3.14 -4.56 39.64
N GLU A 984 2.91 -5.12 40.84
CA GLU A 984 3.91 -5.92 41.54
C GLU A 984 4.14 -7.28 40.85
N ASP A 985 3.09 -7.90 40.32
CA ASP A 985 3.19 -9.12 39.52
C ASP A 985 4.02 -8.92 38.24
N ILE A 986 3.82 -7.80 37.54
CA ILE A 986 4.65 -7.44 36.36
C ILE A 986 6.11 -7.26 36.77
N LYS A 987 6.37 -6.60 37.91
CA LYS A 987 7.72 -6.38 38.43
C LYS A 987 8.42 -7.70 38.77
N SER A 988 7.69 -8.63 39.39
CA SER A 988 8.13 -10.00 39.68
C SER A 988 8.44 -10.78 38.40
N HIS A 989 7.58 -10.68 37.37
CA HIS A 989 7.80 -11.32 36.08
C HIS A 989 9.02 -10.77 35.32
N LEU A 990 9.28 -9.45 35.40
CA LEU A 990 10.46 -8.80 34.80
C LEU A 990 11.77 -9.16 35.52
N ALA A 991 11.72 -9.54 36.79
CA ALA A 991 12.88 -10.01 37.55
C ALA A 991 13.26 -11.47 37.23
N GLY A 992 12.35 -12.24 36.63
CA GLY A 992 12.58 -13.62 36.19
C GLY A 992 13.12 -13.71 34.76
N GLU A 993 13.38 -14.95 34.31
CA GLU A 993 13.84 -15.23 32.96
C GLU A 993 12.81 -14.85 31.88
N SER A 994 13.31 -14.33 30.75
CA SER A 994 12.52 -13.94 29.59
C SER A 994 11.85 -15.15 28.92
N ALA A 995 10.92 -14.93 28.00
CA ALA A 995 10.28 -16.02 27.27
C ALA A 995 11.27 -16.79 26.40
N LEU A 996 12.23 -16.11 25.77
CA LEU A 996 13.26 -16.75 24.94
C LEU A 996 14.24 -17.58 25.76
N THR A 997 14.71 -17.06 26.91
CA THR A 997 15.61 -17.82 27.79
C THR A 997 14.94 -19.12 28.27
N LYS A 998 13.67 -19.05 28.69
CA LYS A 998 12.93 -20.23 29.20
C LYS A 998 12.70 -21.32 28.18
N VAL A 999 12.63 -21.00 26.89
CA VAL A 999 12.50 -22.00 25.81
C VAL A 999 13.86 -22.47 25.30
N GLY A 1000 14.97 -22.05 25.93
CA GLY A 1000 16.32 -22.44 25.58
C GLY A 1000 16.86 -21.75 24.33
N ALA A 1001 16.43 -20.52 24.03
CA ALA A 1001 17.01 -19.75 22.95
C ALA A 1001 18.47 -19.39 23.27
N ALA A 1002 19.34 -19.43 22.27
CA ALA A 1002 20.73 -18.98 22.41
C ALA A 1002 20.80 -17.48 22.73
N ASP A 1003 21.83 -17.07 23.50
CA ASP A 1003 22.05 -15.67 23.93
C ASP A 1003 22.03 -14.67 22.76
N TRP A 1004 22.56 -15.07 21.60
CA TRP A 1004 22.53 -14.26 20.39
C TRP A 1004 21.10 -14.01 19.87
N ILE A 1005 20.23 -15.03 19.87
CA ILE A 1005 18.84 -14.90 19.41
C ILE A 1005 18.07 -13.97 20.35
N GLU A 1006 18.31 -14.09 21.66
CA GLU A 1006 17.73 -13.20 22.66
C GLU A 1006 18.20 -11.75 22.47
N ALA A 1007 19.49 -11.53 22.23
CA ALA A 1007 20.05 -10.21 21.96
C ALA A 1007 19.49 -9.56 20.68
N VAL A 1008 19.35 -10.33 19.59
CA VAL A 1008 18.71 -9.88 18.34
C VAL A 1008 17.26 -9.47 18.60
N ALA A 1009 16.50 -10.31 19.31
CA ALA A 1009 15.09 -10.04 19.58
C ALA A 1009 14.89 -8.81 20.50
N ALA A 1010 15.75 -8.63 21.50
CA ALA A 1010 15.74 -7.46 22.38
C ALA A 1010 16.06 -6.17 21.60
N ASN A 1011 17.08 -6.21 20.73
CA ASN A 1011 17.47 -5.06 19.92
C ASN A 1011 16.42 -4.66 18.87
N MET A 1012 15.78 -5.63 18.21
CA MET A 1012 14.67 -5.37 17.29
C MET A 1012 13.45 -4.78 18.01
N SER A 1013 13.30 -5.05 19.30
CA SER A 1013 12.22 -4.52 20.15
C SER A 1013 12.52 -3.13 20.72
N ALA A 1014 13.75 -2.63 20.60
CA ALA A 1014 14.21 -1.38 21.20
C ALA A 1014 14.32 -0.20 20.22
N GLY A 1015 14.02 1.01 20.73
CA GLY A 1015 14.18 2.26 19.98
C GLY A 1015 13.22 2.40 18.80
N ASN A 1016 12.02 1.83 18.91
CA ASN A 1016 10.98 1.91 17.88
C ASN A 1016 10.31 3.30 17.88
N TRP A 1017 9.78 3.70 16.72
CA TRP A 1017 9.06 4.95 16.54
C TRP A 1017 8.07 4.87 15.37
N PHE A 1018 7.09 5.77 15.32
CA PHE A 1018 6.16 5.93 14.20
C PHE A 1018 5.87 7.41 13.89
N ILE A 1019 5.38 7.68 12.67
CA ILE A 1019 4.87 9.00 12.25
C ILE A 1019 3.46 8.80 11.70
N LEU A 1020 2.53 9.68 12.09
CA LEU A 1020 1.17 9.64 11.60
C LEU A 1020 1.08 10.00 10.12
N LYS A 1021 0.02 9.52 9.48
CA LYS A 1021 -0.22 9.83 8.07
C LYS A 1021 -0.45 11.34 7.91
N ASP A 1022 0.44 11.96 7.14
CA ASP A 1022 0.44 13.38 6.75
C ASP A 1022 0.95 14.30 7.87
N ASP A 1023 1.78 13.73 8.74
CA ASP A 1023 2.50 14.39 9.82
C ASP A 1023 4.04 14.29 9.58
N ASP A 1024 4.81 15.09 10.30
CA ASP A 1024 6.28 15.17 10.29
C ASP A 1024 6.91 14.98 11.67
N VAL A 1025 6.10 14.91 12.72
CA VAL A 1025 6.55 14.72 14.10
C VAL A 1025 6.58 13.22 14.45
N PRO A 1026 7.76 12.65 14.75
CA PRO A 1026 7.87 11.26 15.16
C PRO A 1026 7.50 11.05 16.63
N ILE A 1027 6.86 9.91 16.90
CA ILE A 1027 6.53 9.44 18.24
C ILE A 1027 7.41 8.23 18.52
N ARG A 1028 8.31 8.36 19.50
CA ARG A 1028 9.15 7.26 19.99
C ARG A 1028 8.33 6.37 20.91
N THR A 1029 8.49 5.05 20.81
CA THR A 1029 7.65 4.08 21.50
C THR A 1029 8.47 3.31 22.52
N PHE A 1030 7.86 3.02 23.66
CA PHE A 1030 8.52 2.34 24.79
C PHE A 1030 7.77 1.08 25.24
N ARG A 1031 6.55 0.87 24.71
CA ARG A 1031 5.69 -0.28 24.94
C ARG A 1031 5.07 -0.70 23.61
N GLY A 1032 4.69 -1.96 23.50
CA GLY A 1032 4.14 -2.55 22.29
C GLY A 1032 5.23 -3.13 21.40
N THR A 1033 4.81 -3.96 20.45
CA THR A 1033 5.69 -4.46 19.40
C THR A 1033 5.96 -3.38 18.36
N ARG A 1034 6.97 -3.58 17.51
CA ARG A 1034 7.28 -2.63 16.43
C ARG A 1034 6.02 -2.42 15.54
N PRO A 1035 5.48 -1.18 15.44
CA PRO A 1035 4.22 -0.95 14.72
C PRO A 1035 4.31 -1.39 13.27
N GLY A 1036 3.38 -2.24 12.82
CA GLY A 1036 3.31 -2.72 11.44
C GLY A 1036 4.42 -3.69 11.01
N SER A 1037 5.23 -4.21 11.93
CA SER A 1037 6.27 -5.21 11.66
C SER A 1037 5.74 -6.64 11.78
N ALA A 1038 6.11 -7.54 10.87
CA ALA A 1038 5.83 -8.98 10.98
C ALA A 1038 6.60 -9.64 12.16
N PHE A 1039 7.62 -8.96 12.69
CA PHE A 1039 8.32 -9.40 13.90
C PHE A 1039 7.38 -9.41 15.12
N ALA A 1040 6.35 -8.55 15.13
CA ALA A 1040 5.33 -8.55 16.16
C ALA A 1040 4.63 -9.91 16.30
N ASP A 1041 4.29 -10.54 15.16
CA ASP A 1041 3.62 -11.85 15.14
C ASP A 1041 4.51 -12.94 15.75
N VAL A 1042 5.82 -12.87 15.50
CA VAL A 1042 6.82 -13.81 16.06
C VAL A 1042 6.93 -13.62 17.57
N LEU A 1043 7.06 -12.38 18.05
CA LEU A 1043 7.11 -12.09 19.49
C LEU A 1043 5.84 -12.56 20.21
N PHE A 1044 4.67 -12.34 19.61
CA PHE A 1044 3.39 -12.81 20.16
C PHE A 1044 3.33 -14.34 20.23
N ALA A 1045 3.88 -15.07 19.26
CA ALA A 1045 3.92 -16.53 19.29
C ALA A 1045 4.69 -17.07 20.52
N PHE A 1046 5.67 -16.33 21.06
CA PHE A 1046 6.37 -16.69 22.31
C PHE A 1046 5.64 -16.21 23.57
N LEU A 1047 4.87 -15.13 23.49
CA LEU A 1047 4.13 -14.57 24.62
C LEU A 1047 2.82 -15.34 24.90
N VAL A 1048 2.07 -15.69 23.86
CA VAL A 1048 0.74 -16.33 23.97
C VAL A 1048 0.78 -17.64 24.77
N PRO A 1049 1.77 -18.55 24.61
CA PRO A 1049 1.88 -19.72 25.45
C PRO A 1049 1.93 -19.43 26.96
N ARG A 1050 2.59 -18.33 27.39
CA ARG A 1050 2.60 -17.92 28.81
C ARG A 1050 1.24 -17.42 29.27
N VAL A 1051 0.53 -16.67 28.42
CA VAL A 1051 -0.85 -16.22 28.70
C VAL A 1051 -1.79 -17.42 28.84
N LEU A 1052 -1.67 -18.42 27.95
CA LEU A 1052 -2.47 -19.64 28.00
C LEU A 1052 -2.13 -20.51 29.23
N ALA A 1053 -0.85 -20.62 29.60
CA ALA A 1053 -0.42 -21.34 30.80
C ALA A 1053 -0.94 -20.67 32.09
N PHE A 1054 -0.89 -19.34 32.17
CA PHE A 1054 -1.45 -18.59 33.29
C PHE A 1054 -2.97 -18.77 33.39
N ARG A 1055 -3.70 -18.61 32.26
CA ARG A 1055 -5.14 -18.94 32.18
C ARG A 1055 -5.43 -20.36 32.68
N ASP A 1056 -4.61 -21.33 32.28
CA ASP A 1056 -4.79 -22.72 32.69
C ASP A 1056 -4.52 -22.93 34.18
N SER A 1057 -3.59 -22.19 34.78
CA SER A 1057 -3.36 -22.20 36.23
C SER A 1057 -4.51 -21.57 37.03
N LEU A 1058 -5.28 -20.65 36.42
CA LEU A 1058 -6.46 -20.03 37.02
C LEU A 1058 -7.72 -20.91 36.95
N LYS A 1059 -7.66 -22.09 36.31
CA LYS A 1059 -8.81 -23.00 36.27
C LYS A 1059 -8.88 -23.80 37.57
N ASP A 1060 -9.84 -23.43 38.43
CA ASP A 1060 -10.27 -24.27 39.56
C ASP A 1060 -10.78 -25.64 39.05
N ASP A 1061 -10.28 -26.73 39.63
CA ASP A 1061 -10.61 -28.13 39.27
C ASP A 1061 -12.08 -28.54 39.55
N GLY A 1062 -12.96 -27.59 39.92
CA GLY A 1062 -14.27 -27.86 40.52
C GLY A 1062 -15.50 -27.98 39.61
N MET A 1063 -15.46 -27.59 38.32
CA MET A 1063 -16.66 -27.63 37.43
C MET A 1063 -16.37 -28.05 35.98
N GLN A 1064 -16.07 -29.32 35.71
CA GLN A 1064 -15.91 -29.83 34.34
C GLN A 1064 -17.26 -30.19 33.67
N ARG A 1065 -18.02 -29.18 33.20
CA ARG A 1065 -19.24 -29.39 32.38
C ARG A 1065 -19.01 -29.39 30.87
N SER A 1066 -17.78 -29.13 30.42
CA SER A 1066 -17.41 -29.14 28.99
C SER A 1066 -15.96 -29.58 28.81
N ALA A 1067 -15.62 -30.13 27.65
CA ALA A 1067 -14.28 -30.59 27.26
C ALA A 1067 -13.88 -30.09 25.87
N ALA A 1068 -12.57 -30.13 25.57
CA ALA A 1068 -12.06 -29.83 24.24
C ALA A 1068 -12.56 -30.88 23.22
N PRO A 1069 -12.96 -30.49 22.00
CA PRO A 1069 -13.27 -31.42 20.92
C PRO A 1069 -12.09 -32.33 20.60
N GLU A 1070 -12.34 -33.64 20.52
CA GLU A 1070 -11.34 -34.61 20.05
C GLU A 1070 -11.73 -35.18 18.69
N LEU A 1071 -10.77 -35.13 17.75
CA LEU A 1071 -10.92 -35.63 16.39
C LEU A 1071 -9.98 -36.82 16.15
N PRO A 1072 -10.42 -37.86 15.42
CA PRO A 1072 -9.54 -38.95 15.00
C PRO A 1072 -8.47 -38.45 14.01
N TRP A 1073 -7.26 -38.99 14.12
CA TRP A 1073 -6.14 -38.75 13.21
C TRP A 1073 -5.47 -40.09 12.87
N ASP A 1074 -5.37 -40.37 11.57
CA ASP A 1074 -4.74 -41.59 11.02
C ASP A 1074 -3.29 -41.35 10.56
N GLY A 1075 -2.82 -40.10 10.56
CA GLY A 1075 -1.48 -39.72 10.10
C GLY A 1075 -1.42 -39.30 8.63
N CYS A 1076 -2.53 -39.34 7.89
CA CYS A 1076 -2.56 -39.11 6.45
C CYS A 1076 -3.08 -37.71 6.11
N PHE A 1077 -2.31 -36.92 5.37
CA PHE A 1077 -2.72 -35.60 4.88
C PHE A 1077 -3.53 -35.70 3.59
N THR A 1078 -4.81 -36.05 3.69
CA THR A 1078 -5.72 -36.14 2.54
C THR A 1078 -7.05 -35.41 2.78
N LEU A 1079 -7.84 -35.20 1.72
CA LEU A 1079 -9.20 -34.66 1.83
C LEU A 1079 -10.24 -35.74 2.18
N GLN A 1080 -9.85 -37.02 2.23
CA GLN A 1080 -10.72 -38.09 2.70
C GLN A 1080 -10.77 -38.05 4.23
N GLY A 1081 -11.97 -38.16 4.79
CA GLY A 1081 -12.14 -38.11 6.25
C GLY A 1081 -11.55 -39.34 6.94
N CYS A 1082 -10.90 -39.14 8.09
CA CYS A 1082 -10.41 -40.23 8.91
C CYS A 1082 -11.58 -41.12 9.39
N SER A 1083 -11.42 -42.44 9.23
CA SER A 1083 -12.31 -43.44 9.81
C SER A 1083 -12.23 -43.38 11.34
N GLU A 1084 -13.38 -43.45 12.04
CA GLU A 1084 -13.39 -43.50 13.52
C GLU A 1084 -12.83 -44.81 14.07
N THR A 1085 -12.77 -45.88 13.27
CA THR A 1085 -12.31 -47.22 13.69
C THR A 1085 -10.83 -47.47 13.39
N ASP A 1086 -10.23 -46.76 12.43
CA ASP A 1086 -8.82 -46.97 12.01
C ASP A 1086 -7.86 -45.87 12.47
N CYS A 1087 -8.29 -44.99 13.38
CA CYS A 1087 -7.47 -43.88 13.85
C CYS A 1087 -6.35 -44.36 14.80
N ARG A 1088 -5.12 -43.90 14.57
CA ARG A 1088 -3.96 -44.21 15.42
C ARG A 1088 -3.83 -43.24 16.59
N GLN A 1089 -4.38 -42.03 16.46
CA GLN A 1089 -4.30 -40.97 17.45
C GLN A 1089 -5.59 -40.15 17.51
N ARG A 1090 -5.84 -39.48 18.63
CA ARG A 1090 -6.85 -38.42 18.76
C ARG A 1090 -6.18 -37.08 18.99
N ILE A 1091 -6.64 -36.06 18.26
CA ILE A 1091 -6.18 -34.69 18.39
C ILE A 1091 -7.24 -33.89 19.13
N ALA A 1092 -6.88 -33.38 20.31
CA ALA A 1092 -7.71 -32.46 21.06
C ALA A 1092 -7.53 -31.03 20.53
N VAL A 1093 -8.61 -30.41 20.06
CA VAL A 1093 -8.61 -29.00 19.64
C VAL A 1093 -8.95 -28.14 20.85
N LYS A 1094 -7.93 -27.85 21.67
CA LYS A 1094 -8.07 -27.09 22.91
C LYS A 1094 -8.41 -25.61 22.65
N GLU A 1095 -7.73 -25.02 21.69
CA GLU A 1095 -7.94 -23.65 21.23
C GLU A 1095 -7.53 -23.48 19.77
N VAL A 1096 -8.05 -22.41 19.16
CA VAL A 1096 -7.60 -21.86 17.89
C VAL A 1096 -7.01 -20.48 18.22
N VAL A 1097 -5.69 -20.40 18.17
CA VAL A 1097 -4.94 -19.16 18.38
C VAL A 1097 -4.62 -18.58 17.00
N TRP A 1098 -4.93 -17.31 16.79
CA TRP A 1098 -4.48 -16.58 15.63
C TRP A 1098 -3.97 -15.21 16.09
N ALA A 1099 -2.65 -15.01 16.07
CA ALA A 1099 -2.01 -13.83 16.64
C ALA A 1099 -2.48 -13.57 18.09
N ASP A 1100 -3.21 -12.49 18.32
CA ASP A 1100 -3.80 -12.07 19.60
C ASP A 1100 -5.26 -12.51 19.79
N ASP A 1101 -5.92 -13.03 18.74
CA ASP A 1101 -7.27 -13.58 18.80
C ASP A 1101 -7.27 -15.04 19.30
N LEU A 1102 -8.16 -15.34 20.24
CA LEU A 1102 -8.34 -16.68 20.79
C LEU A 1102 -9.77 -17.16 20.58
N ALA A 1103 -9.94 -18.33 19.96
CA ALA A 1103 -11.21 -19.04 19.91
C ALA A 1103 -11.08 -20.40 20.63
N ILE A 1104 -11.86 -20.61 21.68
CA ILE A 1104 -11.81 -21.82 22.53
C ILE A 1104 -13.07 -22.65 22.27
N PRO A 1105 -13.03 -23.64 21.37
CA PRO A 1105 -14.16 -24.50 21.12
C PRO A 1105 -14.33 -25.53 22.25
N ARG A 1106 -15.58 -25.75 22.69
CA ARG A 1106 -15.91 -26.71 23.75
C ARG A 1106 -17.12 -27.55 23.36
N TRP A 1107 -17.11 -28.82 23.76
CA TRP A 1107 -18.25 -29.73 23.74
C TRP A 1107 -18.72 -29.98 25.17
N CYS A 1108 -20.03 -29.89 25.41
CA CYS A 1108 -20.58 -30.17 26.74
C CYS A 1108 -20.44 -31.67 27.07
N VAL A 1109 -20.14 -32.00 28.33
CA VAL A 1109 -19.98 -33.39 28.82
C VAL A 1109 -21.08 -33.67 29.85
N GLY A 1110 -21.99 -34.60 29.53
CA GLY A 1110 -23.05 -35.09 30.42
C GLY A 1110 -24.39 -34.32 30.38
N GLY A 1111 -25.49 -35.03 30.04
CA GLY A 1111 -26.89 -34.64 30.31
C GLY A 1111 -27.83 -34.51 29.09
N PRO A 1112 -29.01 -35.16 29.06
CA PRO A 1112 -29.86 -35.34 27.87
C PRO A 1112 -30.73 -34.12 27.54
N SER A 1113 -31.25 -34.13 26.31
CA SER A 1113 -32.34 -33.31 25.77
C SER A 1113 -33.37 -32.86 26.80
N THR A 1114 -33.28 -31.63 27.27
CA THR A 1114 -34.43 -30.85 27.69
C THR A 1114 -34.38 -29.50 27.01
N VAL A 1115 -35.38 -29.28 26.15
CA VAL A 1115 -35.78 -27.98 25.64
C VAL A 1115 -35.97 -27.07 26.86
N CYS A 1116 -35.17 -26.03 26.96
CA CYS A 1116 -35.45 -24.92 27.87
C CYS A 1116 -36.14 -23.84 27.03
N ASP A 1117 -37.47 -23.81 27.11
CA ASP A 1117 -38.27 -22.62 26.82
C ASP A 1117 -37.81 -21.51 27.75
N CYS A 1118 -37.25 -20.43 27.20
CA CYS A 1118 -37.13 -19.15 27.88
C CYS A 1118 -37.44 -18.05 26.86
N HIS A 1119 -38.56 -17.37 27.15
CA HIS A 1119 -39.04 -16.13 26.56
C HIS A 1119 -38.04 -14.98 26.63
#